data_AF-C8XB42-F1
#
_entry.id   AF-C8XB42-F1
#
_cell.length_a   1.000
_cell.length_b   1.000
_cell.length_c   1.000
_cell.angle_alpha   90.00
_cell.angle_beta   90.00
_cell.angle_gamma   90.00
#
_symmetry.space_group_name_H-M   'P 1'
#
loop_
_entity.id
_entity.type
_entity.pdbx_description
1 polymer ?
#
loop_
_entity_poly.entity_id
_entity_poly.type
_entity_poly.pdbx_seq_one_letter_code
_entity_poly.pdbx_strand_id
1 'polypeptide(L)'
;MTDAAQDNTGSTTGTVSPTNRWRLRRRTETDPERPDYAVVRRLVLGSALMLFLELALIRWLGANVVHLSYFSNFVLLGSFLGIGLGFLIARKRWSILPAAPVILAALVILTFLEPVTIDRAGNDVIYFTSLHTSGPPAWAVLPVIFVLVAACLAGPAEAVGRCFADLRPLTAYRWDLVGSLIGILSFTALSFLRAPSVVWGVLVTIGFVLLIGGWKRWLTAASGLAMVAFLLVETLSPGISWSPYYKIHTEDRVLADAPITDISVNGVPHQIMRPAQVRLAEEPQYGLPYERSPENPLGNVLIIGAGSGSDVAIALSKGAQHVDAVDIDPRIMQIGAEKNPDHPYDDPRVTRYVNDGRAFLETTDTKYDLILFALPDSLALVTGASQIRLESFLFTEQALTAAREHLTDDGLFAMYNYYREDWLIDRLAGTAAAAFDHTPCVDKVGGGQAVVSAALNEQNQSCGTPWQAAGAVIAPVTDDRPFLYFQGGSIPAIYLWTLAGILLISLIAVRALGGPFRSMRPYADLFFMGAAFLLLETKNIATFALLFGTTWLVNALVFAGVLVIVLAAVETTRRFRTPPLPLVFAGIAVSLAVSYFIEPDWLLTLPFWPRLVVATLLAFIPIYLANVAFSKRFGASEDSRSAFGLNLLGAMLGGCMEYLALLTGYRNLLILVAALYLCAFLLAPRKGLVTI
;
A
#
# COMPACT_ATOMS: atom_id res chain seq x y z
N MET A 1 -25.12 -58.41 55.06
CA MET A 1 -25.31 -59.86 54.92
C MET A 1 -25.47 -60.11 53.44
N THR A 2 -24.34 -60.27 52.74
CA THR A 2 -23.73 -61.57 52.35
C THR A 2 -24.54 -62.15 51.20
N ASP A 3 -24.05 -62.51 50.03
CA ASP A 3 -22.74 -62.78 49.40
C ASP A 3 -23.13 -63.09 47.92
N ALA A 4 -22.32 -63.28 46.90
CA ALA A 4 -20.93 -63.08 46.54
C ALA A 4 -20.84 -63.33 45.01
N ALA A 5 -19.74 -62.91 44.39
CA ALA A 5 -19.46 -63.04 42.96
C ALA A 5 -18.89 -64.42 42.58
N GLN A 6 -18.97 -64.80 41.29
CA GLN A 6 -17.81 -65.02 40.40
C GLN A 6 -18.18 -65.48 38.97
N ASP A 7 -17.45 -64.90 38.00
CA ASP A 7 -17.04 -65.27 36.63
C ASP A 7 -17.40 -66.68 36.08
N ASN A 8 -17.59 -66.91 34.76
CA ASN A 8 -16.69 -66.53 33.67
C ASN A 8 -17.28 -66.88 32.27
N THR A 9 -16.64 -66.34 31.22
CA THR A 9 -16.62 -66.70 29.77
C THR A 9 -17.76 -66.24 28.83
N GLY A 10 -17.35 -65.71 27.66
CA GLY A 10 -18.19 -64.98 26.73
C GLY A 10 -18.36 -65.56 25.33
N SER A 11 -18.80 -64.68 24.42
CA SER A 11 -19.17 -64.83 23.00
C SER A 11 -20.56 -65.47 22.79
N THR A 12 -21.49 -64.95 21.97
CA THR A 12 -21.43 -63.98 20.86
C THR A 12 -22.86 -63.56 20.47
N THR A 13 -22.99 -62.47 19.70
CA THR A 13 -24.14 -62.01 18.90
C THR A 13 -25.18 -61.08 19.57
N GLY A 14 -24.85 -59.78 19.63
CA GLY A 14 -25.81 -58.69 19.84
C GLY A 14 -26.04 -57.93 18.52
N THR A 15 -27.29 -57.94 18.06
CA THR A 15 -27.83 -57.25 16.90
C THR A 15 -27.72 -55.72 17.01
N VAL A 16 -27.17 -55.08 15.97
CA VAL A 16 -27.04 -53.62 15.86
C VAL A 16 -28.35 -53.01 15.35
N SER A 17 -28.97 -52.14 16.14
CA SER A 17 -30.08 -51.26 15.69
C SER A 17 -29.52 -49.97 15.05
N PRO A 18 -30.10 -49.44 13.95
CA PRO A 18 -29.59 -48.25 13.29
C PRO A 18 -30.48 -47.03 13.57
N THR A 19 -30.25 -46.30 14.67
CA THR A 19 -30.73 -44.91 14.77
C THR A 19 -29.81 -44.07 15.65
N ASN A 20 -28.85 -43.39 15.02
CA ASN A 20 -28.30 -42.16 15.60
C ASN A 20 -28.12 -41.12 14.49
N ARG A 21 -29.19 -40.35 14.27
CA ARG A 21 -29.15 -39.09 13.51
C ARG A 21 -28.17 -38.15 14.22
N TRP A 22 -27.19 -37.67 13.45
CA TRP A 22 -26.30 -36.56 13.73
C TRP A 22 -27.00 -35.40 14.46
N ARG A 23 -26.94 -35.37 15.80
CA ARG A 23 -27.20 -34.16 16.57
C ARG A 23 -25.91 -33.35 16.62
N LEU A 24 -25.82 -32.35 15.75
CA LEU A 24 -24.86 -31.25 15.90
C LEU A 24 -25.10 -30.62 17.29
N ARG A 25 -24.13 -30.81 18.20
CA ARG A 25 -24.17 -30.25 19.55
C ARG A 25 -24.04 -28.74 19.44
N ARG A 26 -25.17 -28.02 19.60
CA ARG A 26 -25.20 -26.55 19.72
C ARG A 26 -24.34 -26.15 20.92
N ARG A 27 -23.17 -25.53 20.70
CA ARG A 27 -22.43 -24.81 21.76
C ARG A 27 -23.02 -23.41 21.85
N THR A 28 -23.76 -23.12 22.91
CA THR A 28 -24.21 -21.76 23.24
C THR A 28 -23.03 -20.93 23.76
N GLU A 29 -23.07 -19.62 23.53
CA GLU A 29 -21.99 -18.66 23.86
C GLU A 29 -21.59 -18.63 25.34
N THR A 30 -22.46 -19.11 26.24
CA THR A 30 -22.36 -18.99 27.70
C THR A 30 -21.47 -20.02 28.42
N ASP A 31 -20.95 -21.04 27.72
CA ASP A 31 -20.11 -22.07 28.34
C ASP A 31 -18.61 -21.71 28.18
N PRO A 32 -17.78 -21.67 29.25
CA PRO A 32 -16.36 -21.31 29.14
C PRO A 32 -15.60 -22.31 28.25
N GLU A 33 -15.25 -21.86 27.05
CA GLU A 33 -14.50 -22.65 26.08
C GLU A 33 -13.02 -22.66 26.45
N ARG A 34 -12.44 -23.86 26.58
CA ARG A 34 -10.99 -24.05 26.48
C ARG A 34 -10.70 -24.44 25.03
N PRO A 35 -10.32 -23.50 24.15
CA PRO A 35 -10.02 -23.85 22.76
C PRO A 35 -8.82 -24.80 22.72
N ASP A 36 -8.81 -25.71 21.77
CA ASP A 36 -7.65 -26.58 21.56
C ASP A 36 -6.44 -25.71 21.17
N TYR A 37 -5.43 -25.67 22.04
CA TYR A 37 -4.21 -24.91 21.83
C TYR A 37 -3.45 -25.32 20.56
N ALA A 38 -3.60 -26.56 20.08
CA ALA A 38 -3.03 -26.97 18.80
C ALA A 38 -3.71 -26.27 17.63
N VAL A 39 -5.04 -26.17 17.65
CA VAL A 39 -5.84 -25.47 16.62
C VAL A 39 -5.55 -23.97 16.65
N VAL A 40 -5.49 -23.37 17.84
CA VAL A 40 -5.17 -21.93 17.99
C VAL A 40 -3.77 -21.62 17.48
N ARG A 41 -2.75 -22.41 17.84
CA ARG A 41 -1.38 -22.21 17.34
C ARG A 41 -1.30 -22.32 15.82
N ARG A 42 -1.98 -23.32 15.25
CA ARG A 42 -2.05 -23.50 13.79
C ARG A 42 -2.73 -22.32 13.11
N LEU A 43 -3.81 -21.80 13.70
CA LEU A 43 -4.54 -20.64 13.17
C LEU A 43 -3.69 -19.37 13.23
N VAL A 44 -3.07 -19.08 14.37
CA VAL A 44 -2.20 -17.90 14.55
C VAL A 44 -1.02 -17.96 13.56
N LEU A 45 -0.37 -19.13 13.43
CA LEU A 45 0.73 -19.32 12.47
C LEU A 45 0.24 -19.16 11.03
N GLY A 46 -0.91 -19.74 10.68
CA GLY A 46 -1.50 -19.62 9.35
C GLY A 46 -1.83 -18.18 8.98
N SER A 47 -2.42 -17.43 9.91
CA SER A 47 -2.80 -16.03 9.70
C SER A 47 -1.58 -15.10 9.67
N ALA A 48 -0.59 -15.32 10.54
CA ALA A 48 0.68 -14.59 10.49
C ALA A 48 1.42 -14.82 9.17
N LEU A 49 1.51 -16.07 8.71
CA LEU A 49 2.11 -16.40 7.41
C LEU A 49 1.34 -15.78 6.25
N MET A 50 0.01 -15.81 6.30
CA MET A 50 -0.86 -15.27 5.27
C MET A 50 -0.62 -13.77 5.07
N LEU A 51 -0.71 -12.96 6.12
CA LEU A 51 -0.49 -11.51 6.02
C LEU A 51 0.97 -11.16 5.72
N PHE A 52 1.93 -11.89 6.31
CA PHE A 52 3.35 -11.70 6.01
C PHE A 52 3.65 -11.96 4.53
N LEU A 53 3.11 -13.05 3.98
CA LEU A 53 3.30 -13.44 2.59
C LEU A 53 2.65 -12.43 1.63
N GLU A 54 1.46 -11.93 1.97
CA GLU A 54 0.79 -10.87 1.21
C GLU A 54 1.67 -9.62 1.10
N LEU A 55 2.15 -9.09 2.22
CA LEU A 55 3.02 -7.91 2.23
C LEU A 55 4.35 -8.16 1.50
N ALA A 56 4.95 -9.34 1.69
CA ALA A 56 6.17 -9.74 1.01
C ALA A 56 5.98 -9.84 -0.51
N LEU A 57 4.85 -10.37 -0.98
CA LEU A 57 4.54 -10.47 -2.42
C LEU A 57 4.27 -9.11 -3.04
N ILE A 58 3.50 -8.23 -2.37
CA ILE A 58 3.25 -6.86 -2.85
C ILE A 58 4.59 -6.15 -3.08
N ARG A 59 5.47 -6.23 -2.09
CA ARG A 59 6.77 -5.57 -2.12
C ARG A 59 7.74 -6.19 -3.13
N TRP A 60 7.89 -7.52 -3.12
CA TRP A 60 8.87 -8.21 -3.95
C TRP A 60 8.47 -8.24 -5.43
N LEU A 61 7.20 -8.51 -5.74
CA LEU A 61 6.72 -8.45 -7.13
C LEU A 61 6.75 -7.02 -7.66
N GLY A 62 6.38 -6.02 -6.84
CA GLY A 62 6.48 -4.60 -7.21
C GLY A 62 7.91 -4.14 -7.51
N ALA A 63 8.91 -4.83 -6.97
CA ALA A 63 10.33 -4.55 -7.21
C ALA A 63 10.92 -5.23 -8.46
N ASN A 64 10.27 -6.29 -8.97
CA ASN A 64 10.83 -7.12 -10.05
C ASN A 64 9.93 -7.17 -11.30
N VAL A 65 8.68 -6.71 -11.22
CA VAL A 65 7.74 -6.68 -12.37
C VAL A 65 7.30 -5.24 -12.61
N VAL A 66 7.89 -4.59 -13.61
CA VAL A 66 7.63 -3.17 -13.91
C VAL A 66 6.16 -2.91 -14.23
N HIS A 67 5.44 -3.82 -14.89
CA HIS A 67 3.99 -3.64 -15.14
C HIS A 67 3.16 -3.47 -13.87
N LEU A 68 3.59 -4.05 -12.75
CA LEU A 68 2.91 -3.87 -11.48
C LEU A 68 3.06 -2.46 -10.97
N SER A 69 4.03 -1.65 -11.42
CA SER A 69 4.14 -0.23 -11.09
C SER A 69 2.88 0.56 -11.52
N TYR A 70 2.19 0.14 -12.58
CA TYR A 70 0.96 0.81 -13.06
C TYR A 70 -0.32 0.27 -12.41
N PHE A 71 -0.27 -0.94 -11.82
CA PHE A 71 -1.43 -1.59 -11.18
C PHE A 71 -1.09 -2.00 -9.74
N SER A 72 -0.86 -1.02 -8.84
CA SER A 72 -0.46 -1.25 -7.44
C SER A 72 -1.37 -2.21 -6.68
N ASN A 73 -2.69 -2.08 -6.88
CA ASN A 73 -3.71 -2.90 -6.22
C ASN A 73 -3.79 -4.34 -6.69
N PHE A 74 -3.07 -4.68 -7.76
CA PHE A 74 -3.32 -5.92 -8.45
C PHE A 74 -2.94 -7.15 -7.61
N VAL A 75 -1.80 -7.08 -6.91
CA VAL A 75 -1.36 -8.13 -5.98
C VAL A 75 -2.28 -8.18 -4.76
N LEU A 76 -2.68 -7.03 -4.21
CA LEU A 76 -3.62 -6.94 -3.08
C LEU A 76 -4.98 -7.58 -3.41
N LEU A 77 -5.57 -7.25 -4.56
CA LEU A 77 -6.84 -7.84 -5.03
C LEU A 77 -6.69 -9.36 -5.25
N GLY A 78 -5.54 -9.80 -5.79
CA GLY A 78 -5.20 -11.21 -5.92
C GLY A 78 -5.11 -11.93 -4.58
N SER A 79 -4.50 -11.29 -3.58
CA SER A 79 -4.42 -11.80 -2.20
C SER A 79 -5.80 -11.95 -1.58
N PHE A 80 -6.68 -10.93 -1.66
CA PHE A 80 -8.05 -11.04 -1.15
C PHE A 80 -8.85 -12.16 -1.80
N LEU A 81 -8.75 -12.31 -3.13
CA LEU A 81 -9.34 -13.43 -3.83
C LEU A 81 -8.77 -14.75 -3.29
N GLY A 82 -7.45 -14.88 -3.22
CA GLY A 82 -6.77 -16.07 -2.72
C GLY A 82 -7.22 -16.47 -1.33
N ILE A 83 -7.28 -15.53 -0.40
CA ILE A 83 -7.76 -15.76 0.97
C ILE A 83 -9.21 -16.23 0.95
N GLY A 84 -10.09 -15.54 0.21
CA GLY A 84 -11.50 -15.93 0.05
C GLY A 84 -11.66 -17.35 -0.51
N LEU A 85 -10.89 -17.70 -1.55
CA LEU A 85 -10.90 -19.05 -2.15
C LEU A 85 -10.36 -20.10 -1.18
N GLY A 86 -9.32 -19.80 -0.38
CA GLY A 86 -8.80 -20.68 0.65
C GLY A 86 -9.88 -21.07 1.68
N PHE A 87 -10.66 -20.11 2.15
CA PHE A 87 -11.80 -20.37 3.05
C PHE A 87 -12.90 -21.23 2.38
N LEU A 88 -13.13 -21.06 1.08
CA LEU A 88 -14.07 -21.91 0.33
C LEU A 88 -13.53 -23.34 0.14
N ILE A 89 -12.23 -23.49 -0.15
CA ILE A 89 -11.54 -24.78 -0.30
C ILE A 89 -11.51 -25.53 1.03
N ALA A 90 -11.45 -24.84 2.16
CA ALA A 90 -11.49 -25.46 3.50
C ALA A 90 -12.76 -26.29 3.77
N ARG A 91 -13.80 -26.17 2.92
CA ARG A 91 -15.02 -27.00 2.95
C ARG A 91 -14.90 -28.29 2.14
N LYS A 92 -13.88 -28.40 1.29
CA LYS A 92 -13.63 -29.55 0.41
C LYS A 92 -12.74 -30.57 1.11
N ARG A 93 -12.75 -31.80 0.59
CA ARG A 93 -11.93 -32.91 1.11
C ARG A 93 -10.46 -32.80 0.70
N TRP A 94 -10.18 -32.19 -0.45
CA TRP A 94 -8.82 -31.95 -0.94
C TRP A 94 -8.23 -30.66 -0.34
N SER A 95 -6.92 -30.45 -0.49
CA SER A 95 -6.19 -29.30 0.08
C SER A 95 -5.22 -28.72 -0.94
N ILE A 96 -5.20 -27.39 -1.04
CA ILE A 96 -4.26 -26.59 -1.84
C ILE A 96 -3.00 -26.22 -1.07
N LEU A 97 -3.05 -26.23 0.28
CA LEU A 97 -1.92 -25.86 1.14
C LEU A 97 -0.57 -26.46 0.74
N PRO A 98 -0.44 -27.75 0.36
CA PRO A 98 0.85 -28.32 -0.06
C PRO A 98 1.33 -27.86 -1.45
N ALA A 99 0.43 -27.39 -2.31
CA ALA A 99 0.78 -26.85 -3.63
C ALA A 99 1.22 -25.39 -3.53
N ALA A 100 0.69 -24.61 -2.58
CA ALA A 100 1.02 -23.21 -2.39
C ALA A 100 2.54 -22.90 -2.33
N PRO A 101 3.39 -23.59 -1.54
CA PRO A 101 4.83 -23.33 -1.55
C PRO A 101 5.51 -23.68 -2.88
N VAL A 102 4.99 -24.66 -3.62
CA VAL A 102 5.50 -25.03 -4.96
C VAL A 102 5.14 -23.96 -5.97
N ILE A 103 3.90 -23.45 -5.93
CA ILE A 103 3.42 -22.37 -6.79
C ILE A 103 4.20 -21.08 -6.47
N LEU A 104 4.46 -20.80 -5.19
CA LEU A 104 5.26 -19.65 -4.77
C LEU A 104 6.69 -19.75 -5.27
N ALA A 105 7.33 -20.91 -5.11
CA ALA A 105 8.67 -21.14 -5.64
C ALA A 105 8.71 -20.97 -7.17
N ALA A 106 7.71 -21.51 -7.89
CA ALA A 106 7.59 -21.32 -9.32
C ALA A 106 7.41 -19.85 -9.70
N LEU A 107 6.55 -19.09 -9.00
CA LEU A 107 6.36 -17.66 -9.22
C LEU A 107 7.66 -16.89 -9.06
N VAL A 108 8.40 -17.15 -7.98
CA VAL A 108 9.71 -16.51 -7.73
C VAL A 108 10.69 -16.86 -8.83
N ILE A 109 10.87 -18.16 -9.12
CA ILE A 109 11.82 -18.64 -10.14
C ILE A 109 11.47 -18.08 -11.53
N LEU A 110 10.20 -18.11 -11.94
CA LEU A 110 9.77 -17.57 -13.24
C LEU A 110 10.03 -16.06 -13.35
N THR A 111 9.79 -15.31 -12.28
CA THR A 111 10.06 -13.86 -12.25
C THR A 111 11.57 -13.58 -12.33
N PHE A 112 12.42 -14.47 -11.79
CA PHE A 112 13.88 -14.38 -11.95
C PHE A 112 14.38 -14.74 -13.34
N LEU A 113 13.81 -15.78 -13.96
CA LEU A 113 14.24 -16.27 -15.27
C LEU A 113 13.79 -15.38 -16.41
N GLU A 114 12.61 -14.77 -16.29
CA GLU A 114 12.02 -13.86 -17.28
C GLU A 114 11.81 -12.48 -16.64
N PRO A 115 12.89 -11.73 -16.34
CA PRO A 115 12.78 -10.43 -15.71
C PRO A 115 12.04 -9.48 -16.64
N VAL A 116 10.87 -8.99 -16.20
CA VAL A 116 10.10 -7.97 -16.91
C VAL A 116 10.68 -6.60 -16.54
N THR A 117 11.77 -6.24 -17.21
CA THR A 117 12.49 -4.98 -17.00
C THR A 117 12.27 -4.03 -18.17
N ILE A 118 12.68 -2.78 -17.98
CA ILE A 118 12.70 -1.80 -19.07
C ILE A 118 13.92 -2.11 -19.95
N ASP A 119 13.69 -2.30 -21.25
CA ASP A 119 14.76 -2.47 -22.23
C ASP A 119 15.51 -1.14 -22.40
N ARG A 120 16.82 -1.14 -22.14
CA ARG A 120 17.68 0.05 -22.13
C ARG A 120 18.41 0.27 -23.46
N ALA A 121 18.10 -0.50 -24.51
CA ALA A 121 18.87 -0.52 -25.75
C ALA A 121 18.54 0.62 -26.75
N GLY A 122 17.61 1.52 -26.44
CA GLY A 122 17.25 2.66 -27.30
C GLY A 122 17.68 4.01 -26.73
N ASN A 123 18.17 4.91 -27.58
CA ASN A 123 18.42 6.33 -27.27
C ASN A 123 17.13 7.16 -27.10
N ASP A 124 15.97 6.51 -26.97
CA ASP A 124 14.68 7.17 -26.93
C ASP A 124 14.23 7.44 -25.49
N VAL A 125 13.90 8.70 -25.26
CA VAL A 125 13.43 9.26 -24.00
C VAL A 125 12.20 8.50 -23.49
N ILE A 126 12.37 7.97 -22.28
CA ILE A 126 11.46 7.19 -21.43
C ILE A 126 10.00 7.64 -21.56
N TYR A 127 9.14 6.77 -22.12
CA TYR A 127 7.72 7.01 -22.37
C TYR A 127 6.80 6.48 -21.26
N PHE A 128 5.63 7.10 -21.08
CA PHE A 128 4.52 6.57 -20.27
C PHE A 128 3.61 5.57 -21.03
N THR A 129 3.83 5.35 -22.34
CA THR A 129 3.00 4.43 -23.17
C THR A 129 3.78 3.52 -24.12
N SER A 130 5.10 3.68 -24.25
CA SER A 130 5.97 2.84 -25.08
C SER A 130 7.31 2.58 -24.40
N LEU A 131 7.28 2.08 -23.17
CA LEU A 131 8.43 1.33 -22.68
C LEU A 131 8.49 0.04 -23.51
N HIS A 132 9.53 -0.11 -24.32
CA HIS A 132 9.94 -1.44 -24.72
C HIS A 132 10.34 -2.16 -23.43
N THR A 133 9.39 -2.88 -22.84
CA THR A 133 9.70 -3.78 -21.73
C THR A 133 10.28 -5.04 -22.34
N SER A 134 11.40 -5.52 -21.79
CA SER A 134 11.82 -6.90 -22.02
C SER A 134 10.78 -7.83 -21.39
N GLY A 135 10.51 -8.96 -22.06
CA GLY A 135 9.58 -9.97 -21.56
C GLY A 135 8.15 -9.92 -22.14
N PRO A 136 7.24 -10.73 -21.60
CA PRO A 136 5.90 -10.92 -22.18
C PRO A 136 5.00 -9.69 -21.94
N PRO A 137 3.99 -9.44 -22.79
CA PRO A 137 3.16 -8.25 -22.69
C PRO A 137 2.29 -8.22 -21.42
N ALA A 138 2.01 -7.03 -20.89
CA ALA A 138 1.26 -6.83 -19.65
C ALA A 138 -0.09 -7.57 -19.60
N TRP A 139 -0.83 -7.61 -20.71
CA TRP A 139 -2.13 -8.28 -20.78
C TRP A 139 -2.03 -9.81 -20.56
N ALA A 140 -0.86 -10.42 -20.79
CA ALA A 140 -0.61 -11.83 -20.54
C ALA A 140 -0.02 -12.06 -19.14
N VAL A 141 0.96 -11.23 -18.74
CA VAL A 141 1.66 -11.38 -17.45
C VAL A 141 0.75 -11.09 -16.27
N LEU A 142 -0.05 -10.02 -16.34
CA LEU A 142 -0.88 -9.59 -15.20
C LEU A 142 -1.90 -10.68 -14.80
N PRO A 143 -2.75 -11.24 -15.68
CA PRO A 143 -3.65 -12.32 -15.28
C PRO A 143 -2.94 -13.54 -14.69
N VAL A 144 -1.75 -13.89 -15.20
CA VAL A 144 -0.95 -15.01 -14.66
C VAL A 144 -0.49 -14.70 -13.24
N ILE A 145 0.10 -13.53 -13.01
CA ILE A 145 0.51 -13.10 -11.65
C ILE A 145 -0.68 -13.07 -10.71
N PHE A 146 -1.84 -12.55 -11.14
CA PHE A 146 -3.07 -12.52 -10.35
C PHE A 146 -3.46 -13.91 -9.83
N VAL A 147 -3.52 -14.87 -10.76
CA VAL A 147 -3.92 -16.24 -10.46
C VAL A 147 -2.89 -16.94 -9.58
N LEU A 148 -1.60 -16.73 -9.85
CA LEU A 148 -0.52 -17.31 -9.03
C LEU A 148 -0.52 -16.74 -7.62
N VAL A 149 -0.65 -15.42 -7.44
CA VAL A 149 -0.78 -14.78 -6.12
C VAL A 149 -2.00 -15.32 -5.38
N ALA A 150 -3.17 -15.35 -6.03
CA ALA A 150 -4.37 -15.91 -5.42
C ALA A 150 -4.19 -17.38 -4.99
N ALA A 151 -3.54 -18.20 -5.83
CA ALA A 151 -3.27 -19.60 -5.50
C ALA A 151 -2.26 -19.77 -4.36
N CYS A 152 -1.23 -18.92 -4.28
CA CYS A 152 -0.27 -18.89 -3.19
C CYS A 152 -0.95 -18.58 -1.86
N LEU A 153 -1.79 -17.54 -1.81
CA LEU A 153 -2.49 -17.11 -0.59
C LEU A 153 -3.64 -18.06 -0.19
N ALA A 154 -4.24 -18.76 -1.15
CA ALA A 154 -5.26 -19.77 -0.87
C ALA A 154 -4.76 -20.91 0.03
N GLY A 155 -3.46 -21.23 0.01
CA GLY A 155 -2.84 -22.24 0.87
C GLY A 155 -2.94 -21.95 2.38
N PRO A 156 -2.25 -20.92 2.89
CA PRO A 156 -2.33 -20.56 4.30
C PRO A 156 -3.76 -20.16 4.71
N ALA A 157 -4.53 -19.52 3.83
CA ALA A 157 -5.93 -19.20 4.08
C ALA A 157 -6.82 -20.45 4.24
N GLU A 158 -6.58 -21.52 3.46
CA GLU A 158 -7.26 -22.80 3.65
C GLU A 158 -6.93 -23.39 5.03
N ALA A 159 -5.67 -23.29 5.47
CA ALA A 159 -5.26 -23.77 6.79
C ALA A 159 -6.01 -23.02 7.92
N VAL A 160 -6.12 -21.70 7.80
CA VAL A 160 -6.89 -20.86 8.72
C VAL A 160 -8.38 -21.23 8.65
N GLY A 161 -8.96 -21.30 7.45
CA GLY A 161 -10.36 -21.63 7.23
C GLY A 161 -10.77 -23.02 7.77
N ARG A 162 -9.87 -24.01 7.77
CA ARG A 162 -10.11 -25.30 8.44
C ARG A 162 -10.17 -25.14 9.96
N CYS A 163 -9.29 -24.33 10.55
CA CYS A 163 -9.31 -24.06 12.00
C CYS A 163 -10.57 -23.30 12.42
N PHE A 164 -11.14 -22.46 11.55
CA PHE A 164 -12.42 -21.77 11.80
C PHE A 164 -13.61 -22.73 11.95
N ALA A 165 -13.53 -23.95 11.41
CA ALA A 165 -14.58 -24.96 11.59
C ALA A 165 -14.54 -25.62 12.98
N ASP A 166 -13.39 -25.58 13.66
CA ASP A 166 -13.17 -26.24 14.95
C ASP A 166 -13.33 -25.28 16.15
N LEU A 167 -13.51 -23.98 15.88
CA LEU A 167 -13.61 -22.91 16.88
C LEU A 167 -14.93 -22.14 16.72
N ARG A 168 -15.40 -21.51 17.80
CA ARG A 168 -16.52 -20.56 17.70
C ARG A 168 -16.12 -19.38 16.79
N PRO A 169 -17.04 -18.80 16.00
CA PRO A 169 -16.71 -17.76 15.01
C PRO A 169 -15.88 -16.61 15.57
N LEU A 170 -16.31 -16.01 16.69
CA LEU A 170 -15.60 -14.88 17.31
C LEU A 170 -14.27 -15.27 17.96
N THR A 171 -14.13 -16.51 18.44
CA THR A 171 -12.85 -17.02 18.97
C THR A 171 -11.86 -17.24 17.83
N ALA A 172 -12.30 -17.80 16.71
CA ALA A 172 -11.48 -17.97 15.52
C ALA A 172 -11.02 -16.62 14.96
N TYR A 173 -11.95 -15.69 14.80
CA TYR A 173 -11.66 -14.36 14.26
C TYR A 173 -10.73 -13.54 15.16
N ARG A 174 -10.86 -13.63 16.49
CA ARG A 174 -9.91 -13.02 17.42
C ARG A 174 -8.47 -13.50 17.18
N TRP A 175 -8.26 -14.81 17.12
CA TRP A 175 -6.92 -15.37 16.97
C TRP A 175 -6.36 -15.16 15.55
N ASP A 176 -7.25 -15.01 14.56
CA ASP A 176 -6.89 -14.62 13.21
C ASP A 176 -6.33 -13.20 13.21
N LEU A 177 -7.02 -12.24 13.82
CA LEU A 177 -6.52 -10.86 13.96
C LEU A 177 -5.21 -10.78 14.73
N VAL A 178 -5.02 -11.59 15.77
CA VAL A 178 -3.74 -11.67 16.50
C VAL A 178 -2.63 -12.22 15.60
N GLY A 179 -2.88 -13.27 14.83
CA GLY A 179 -1.92 -13.80 13.87
C GLY A 179 -1.57 -12.79 12.79
N SER A 180 -2.58 -12.14 12.20
CA SER A 180 -2.41 -11.04 11.25
C SER A 180 -1.56 -9.90 11.84
N LEU A 181 -1.82 -9.46 13.09
CA LEU A 181 -1.02 -8.43 13.75
C LEU A 181 0.46 -8.85 13.89
N ILE A 182 0.73 -10.12 14.23
CA ILE A 182 2.10 -10.66 14.26
C ILE A 182 2.74 -10.61 12.87
N GLY A 183 2.00 -10.98 11.82
CA GLY A 183 2.46 -10.95 10.43
C GLY A 183 2.92 -9.56 10.00
N ILE A 184 2.07 -8.53 10.18
CA ILE A 184 2.42 -7.15 9.81
C ILE A 184 3.56 -6.58 10.64
N LEU A 185 3.56 -6.79 11.96
CA LEU A 185 4.62 -6.29 12.83
C LEU A 185 5.98 -6.93 12.49
N SER A 186 5.98 -8.23 12.17
CA SER A 186 7.20 -8.93 11.74
C SER A 186 7.74 -8.37 10.43
N PHE A 187 6.88 -8.17 9.43
CA PHE A 187 7.30 -7.62 8.14
C PHE A 187 7.75 -6.15 8.24
N THR A 188 7.07 -5.36 9.07
CA THR A 188 7.44 -3.97 9.38
C THR A 188 8.81 -3.91 10.04
N ALA A 189 9.09 -4.78 11.01
CA ALA A 189 10.41 -4.87 11.65
C ALA A 189 11.51 -5.25 10.65
N LEU A 190 11.25 -6.20 9.74
CA LEU A 190 12.21 -6.55 8.69
C LEU A 190 12.46 -5.40 7.70
N SER A 191 11.42 -4.64 7.36
CA SER A 191 11.54 -3.46 6.50
C SER A 191 12.36 -2.35 7.16
N PHE A 192 12.18 -2.12 8.46
CA PHE A 192 13.00 -1.20 9.27
C PHE A 192 14.47 -1.63 9.30
N LEU A 193 14.72 -2.92 9.50
CA LEU A 193 16.06 -3.51 9.50
C LEU A 193 16.69 -3.62 8.11
N ARG A 194 15.97 -3.20 7.05
CA ARG A 194 16.42 -3.30 5.65
C ARG A 194 16.81 -4.73 5.26
N ALA A 195 16.10 -5.71 5.83
CA ALA A 195 16.41 -7.12 5.63
C ALA A 195 16.22 -7.50 4.16
N PRO A 196 17.19 -8.22 3.54
CA PRO A 196 17.09 -8.62 2.14
C PRO A 196 15.99 -9.67 1.91
N SER A 197 15.54 -9.80 0.67
CA SER A 197 14.43 -10.67 0.26
C SER A 197 14.63 -12.15 0.64
N VAL A 198 15.88 -12.63 0.73
CA VAL A 198 16.21 -13.98 1.19
C VAL A 198 15.71 -14.27 2.61
N VAL A 199 15.74 -13.29 3.52
CA VAL A 199 15.26 -13.44 4.90
C VAL A 199 13.75 -13.70 4.89
N TRP A 200 13.01 -12.99 4.02
CA TRP A 200 11.57 -13.16 3.89
C TRP A 200 11.23 -14.55 3.34
N GLY A 201 11.97 -15.00 2.32
CA GLY A 201 11.83 -16.34 1.74
C GLY A 201 12.10 -17.46 2.73
N VAL A 202 13.11 -17.31 3.60
CA VAL A 202 13.41 -18.26 4.67
C VAL A 202 12.26 -18.34 5.67
N LEU A 203 11.74 -17.20 6.15
CA LEU A 203 10.64 -17.17 7.11
C LEU A 203 9.36 -17.77 6.54
N VAL A 204 9.02 -17.46 5.28
CA VAL A 204 7.88 -18.05 4.58
C VAL A 204 8.04 -19.56 4.45
N THR A 205 9.23 -20.04 4.07
CA THR A 205 9.53 -21.47 3.97
C THR A 205 9.34 -22.17 5.30
N ILE A 206 9.88 -21.61 6.40
CA ILE A 206 9.71 -22.14 7.75
C ILE A 206 8.22 -22.19 8.11
N GLY A 207 7.47 -21.11 7.86
CA GLY A 207 6.02 -21.06 8.11
C GLY A 207 5.26 -22.19 7.41
N PHE A 208 5.52 -22.41 6.12
CA PHE A 208 4.89 -23.51 5.37
C PHE A 208 5.31 -24.90 5.88
N VAL A 209 6.60 -25.11 6.19
CA VAL A 209 7.11 -26.38 6.74
C VAL A 209 6.45 -26.72 8.08
N LEU A 210 6.17 -25.71 8.90
CA LEU A 210 5.48 -25.86 10.18
C LEU A 210 3.99 -26.16 10.02
N LEU A 211 3.32 -25.59 9.01
CA LEU A 211 1.90 -25.83 8.73
C LEU A 211 1.61 -27.18 8.03
N ILE A 212 2.59 -27.71 7.29
CA ILE A 212 2.46 -28.91 6.46
C ILE A 212 3.12 -30.11 7.17
N GLY A 213 2.34 -31.19 7.33
CA GLY A 213 2.78 -32.44 7.93
C GLY A 213 3.01 -33.57 6.92
N GLY A 214 3.57 -34.68 7.40
CA GLY A 214 3.80 -35.90 6.61
C GLY A 214 4.86 -35.74 5.50
N TRP A 215 4.82 -36.61 4.49
CA TRP A 215 5.78 -36.58 3.36
C TRP A 215 5.76 -35.25 2.59
N LYS A 216 4.60 -34.59 2.51
CA LYS A 216 4.45 -33.29 1.82
C LYS A 216 5.30 -32.18 2.42
N ARG A 217 5.75 -32.33 3.68
CA ARG A 217 6.71 -31.42 4.31
C ARG A 217 8.06 -31.40 3.58
N TRP A 218 8.51 -32.55 3.07
CA TRP A 218 9.77 -32.63 2.31
C TRP A 218 9.65 -31.92 0.96
N LEU A 219 8.52 -32.06 0.28
CA LEU A 219 8.24 -31.29 -0.95
C LEU A 219 8.21 -29.78 -0.67
N THR A 220 7.64 -29.38 0.47
CA THR A 220 7.62 -27.98 0.91
C THR A 220 9.03 -27.46 1.21
N ALA A 221 9.85 -28.25 1.90
CA ALA A 221 11.23 -27.90 2.19
C ALA A 221 12.08 -27.80 0.91
N ALA A 222 11.90 -28.71 -0.04
CA ALA A 222 12.63 -28.71 -1.31
C ALA A 222 12.23 -27.50 -2.19
N SER A 223 10.94 -27.22 -2.34
CA SER A 223 10.46 -26.04 -3.08
C SER A 223 10.88 -24.73 -2.40
N GLY A 224 10.76 -24.66 -1.07
CA GLY A 224 11.24 -23.50 -0.29
C GLY A 224 12.75 -23.29 -0.40
N LEU A 225 13.55 -24.36 -0.38
CA LEU A 225 15.00 -24.28 -0.59
C LEU A 225 15.35 -23.76 -1.98
N ALA A 226 14.64 -24.22 -3.02
CA ALA A 226 14.82 -23.72 -4.38
C ALA A 226 14.49 -22.21 -4.45
N MET A 227 13.36 -21.78 -3.89
CA MET A 227 12.99 -20.36 -3.80
C MET A 227 14.06 -19.54 -3.06
N VAL A 228 14.51 -20.01 -1.89
CA VAL A 228 15.53 -19.33 -1.07
C VAL A 228 16.86 -19.24 -1.82
N ALA A 229 17.25 -20.26 -2.60
CA ALA A 229 18.46 -20.21 -3.40
C ALA A 229 18.42 -19.07 -4.44
N PHE A 230 17.30 -18.88 -5.14
CA PHE A 230 17.16 -17.77 -6.09
C PHE A 230 17.15 -16.40 -5.41
N LEU A 231 16.45 -16.27 -4.28
CA LEU A 231 16.47 -15.03 -3.48
C LEU A 231 17.85 -14.74 -2.89
N LEU A 232 18.63 -15.77 -2.59
CA LEU A 232 20.02 -15.62 -2.15
C LEU A 232 20.90 -15.10 -3.29
N VAL A 233 20.71 -15.57 -4.53
CA VAL A 233 21.41 -15.04 -5.71
C VAL A 233 21.14 -13.55 -5.88
N GLU A 234 19.88 -13.11 -5.73
CA GLU A 234 19.53 -11.69 -5.72
C GLU A 234 20.26 -10.92 -4.63
N THR A 235 20.24 -11.47 -3.40
CA THR A 235 20.82 -10.81 -2.22
C THR A 235 22.34 -10.67 -2.33
N LEU A 236 23.01 -11.64 -2.97
CA LEU A 236 24.45 -11.64 -3.16
C LEU A 236 24.90 -10.88 -4.42
N SER A 237 23.95 -10.42 -5.25
CA SER A 237 24.27 -9.66 -6.45
C SER A 237 24.86 -8.28 -6.05
N PRO A 238 26.02 -7.88 -6.61
CA PRO A 238 26.66 -6.61 -6.28
C PRO A 238 25.72 -5.42 -6.48
N GLY A 239 25.84 -4.41 -5.61
CA GLY A 239 25.07 -3.18 -5.73
C GLY A 239 23.59 -3.27 -5.33
N ILE A 240 23.05 -4.47 -5.06
CA ILE A 240 21.67 -4.63 -4.60
C ILE A 240 21.55 -4.39 -3.10
N SER A 241 20.64 -3.51 -2.71
CA SER A 241 20.24 -3.29 -1.32
C SER A 241 18.75 -3.00 -1.23
N TRP A 242 18.19 -3.06 -0.02
CA TRP A 242 16.79 -2.74 0.23
C TRP A 242 16.69 -1.53 1.16
N SER A 243 15.92 -0.53 0.78
CA SER A 243 15.46 0.51 1.72
C SER A 243 14.15 0.08 2.36
N PRO A 244 13.58 0.81 3.33
CA PRO A 244 12.21 0.56 3.79
C PRO A 244 11.13 0.73 2.70
N TYR A 245 11.44 1.34 1.55
CA TYR A 245 10.47 1.62 0.48
C TYR A 245 10.59 0.67 -0.71
N TYR A 246 11.81 0.36 -1.15
CA TYR A 246 12.02 -0.34 -2.41
C TYR A 246 13.39 -1.04 -2.50
N LYS A 247 13.56 -1.82 -3.58
CA LYS A 247 14.83 -2.41 -3.97
C LYS A 247 15.68 -1.36 -4.68
N ILE A 248 16.92 -1.18 -4.25
CA ILE A 248 17.90 -0.25 -4.82
C ILE A 248 19.03 -1.06 -5.46
N HIS A 249 19.38 -0.72 -6.69
CA HIS A 249 20.56 -1.24 -7.37
C HIS A 249 21.48 -0.07 -7.74
N THR A 250 22.71 -0.13 -7.22
CA THR A 250 23.75 0.89 -7.41
C THR A 250 24.88 0.33 -8.26
N GLU A 251 25.24 1.02 -9.33
CA GLU A 251 26.29 0.62 -10.26
C GLU A 251 27.26 1.76 -10.49
N ASP A 252 28.54 1.55 -10.19
CA ASP A 252 29.59 2.54 -10.44
C ASP A 252 30.13 2.36 -11.87
N ARG A 253 30.24 3.46 -12.62
CA ARG A 253 30.72 3.48 -14.00
C ARG A 253 31.62 4.70 -14.22
N VAL A 254 32.29 4.74 -15.37
CA VAL A 254 33.04 5.92 -15.82
C VAL A 254 32.43 6.33 -17.15
N LEU A 255 31.97 7.59 -17.24
CA LEU A 255 31.41 8.17 -18.45
C LEU A 255 32.16 9.47 -18.76
N ALA A 256 32.73 9.57 -19.96
CA ALA A 256 33.52 10.73 -20.39
C ALA A 256 34.61 11.15 -19.36
N ASP A 257 35.37 10.17 -18.87
CA ASP A 257 36.43 10.33 -17.85
C ASP A 257 35.97 10.84 -16.46
N ALA A 258 34.66 10.99 -16.22
CA ALA A 258 34.10 11.31 -14.92
C ALA A 258 33.57 10.04 -14.22
N PRO A 259 33.83 9.86 -12.90
CA PRO A 259 33.19 8.80 -12.13
C PRO A 259 31.70 9.11 -11.99
N ILE A 260 30.87 8.14 -12.36
CA ILE A 260 29.43 8.21 -12.18
C ILE A 260 28.96 7.01 -11.36
N THR A 261 27.90 7.21 -10.57
CA THR A 261 27.21 6.11 -9.92
C THR A 261 25.74 6.18 -10.28
N ASP A 262 25.27 5.16 -10.98
CA ASP A 262 23.87 4.99 -11.35
C ASP A 262 23.11 4.35 -10.19
N ILE A 263 21.95 4.92 -9.88
CA ILE A 263 20.99 4.40 -8.92
C ILE A 263 19.72 4.06 -9.69
N SER A 264 19.31 2.80 -9.58
CA SER A 264 18.02 2.31 -10.07
C SER A 264 17.20 1.76 -8.91
N VAL A 265 15.90 1.99 -8.97
CA VAL A 265 14.93 1.61 -7.95
C VAL A 265 13.87 0.72 -8.59
N ASN A 266 13.64 -0.47 -8.02
CA ASN A 266 12.67 -1.44 -8.56
C ASN A 266 12.87 -1.73 -10.07
N GLY A 267 14.13 -1.74 -10.52
CA GLY A 267 14.50 -1.94 -11.93
C GLY A 267 14.38 -0.71 -12.83
N VAL A 268 13.88 0.42 -12.31
CA VAL A 268 13.71 1.68 -13.06
C VAL A 268 14.88 2.63 -12.77
N PRO A 269 15.50 3.26 -13.78
CA PRO A 269 16.50 4.31 -13.57
C PRO A 269 15.93 5.45 -12.70
N HIS A 270 16.70 5.89 -11.70
CA HIS A 270 16.20 6.81 -10.67
C HIS A 270 17.09 8.05 -10.52
N GLN A 271 18.37 7.88 -10.19
CA GLN A 271 19.31 9.00 -10.00
C GLN A 271 20.69 8.63 -10.53
N ILE A 272 21.47 9.64 -10.94
CA ILE A 272 22.87 9.47 -11.35
C ILE A 272 23.71 10.47 -10.56
N MET A 273 24.64 9.97 -9.75
CA MET A 273 25.64 10.80 -9.10
C MET A 273 26.78 11.08 -10.09
N ARG A 274 27.13 12.35 -10.23
CA ARG A 274 28.28 12.88 -10.99
C ARG A 274 28.65 14.25 -10.42
N PRO A 275 29.87 14.75 -10.67
CA PRO A 275 30.31 16.05 -10.16
C PRO A 275 29.37 17.18 -10.58
N ALA A 276 29.06 18.10 -9.66
CA ALA A 276 28.11 19.18 -9.86
C ALA A 276 28.44 20.07 -11.07
N GLN A 277 29.73 20.36 -11.29
CA GLN A 277 30.20 21.17 -12.42
C GLN A 277 29.96 20.47 -13.77
N VAL A 278 30.19 19.15 -13.84
CA VAL A 278 29.92 18.36 -15.04
C VAL A 278 28.42 18.35 -15.33
N ARG A 279 27.60 18.16 -14.29
CA ARG A 279 26.14 18.20 -14.43
C ARG A 279 25.64 19.56 -14.93
N LEU A 280 26.09 20.66 -14.36
CA LEU A 280 25.67 22.00 -14.82
C LEU A 280 26.06 22.27 -16.28
N ALA A 281 27.15 21.68 -16.77
CA ALA A 281 27.59 21.83 -18.16
C ALA A 281 26.76 20.99 -19.15
N GLU A 282 26.38 19.77 -18.77
CA GLU A 282 25.62 18.84 -19.63
C GLU A 282 24.10 19.01 -19.50
N GLU A 283 23.65 19.42 -18.34
CA GLU A 283 22.25 19.47 -17.90
C GLU A 283 21.95 20.87 -17.32
N PRO A 284 21.84 21.91 -18.17
CA PRO A 284 21.71 23.30 -17.74
C PRO A 284 20.43 23.55 -16.92
N GLN A 285 19.42 22.68 -17.00
CA GLN A 285 18.20 22.80 -16.22
C GLN A 285 18.42 22.85 -14.70
N TYR A 286 19.49 22.23 -14.20
CA TYR A 286 19.86 22.27 -12.79
C TYR A 286 20.35 23.66 -12.33
N GLY A 287 20.82 24.49 -13.27
CA GLY A 287 21.26 25.86 -13.00
C GLY A 287 20.13 26.89 -13.00
N LEU A 288 19.04 26.61 -13.72
CA LEU A 288 17.95 27.56 -13.97
C LEU A 288 17.29 28.13 -12.70
N PRO A 289 17.01 27.36 -11.63
CA PRO A 289 16.46 27.94 -10.40
C PRO A 289 17.28 29.12 -9.86
N TYR A 290 18.61 29.01 -9.94
CA TYR A 290 19.53 30.06 -9.47
C TYR A 290 19.63 31.24 -10.45
N GLU A 291 19.52 30.97 -11.75
CA GLU A 291 19.56 32.00 -12.80
C GLU A 291 18.28 32.84 -12.86
N ARG A 292 17.14 32.26 -12.44
CA ARG A 292 15.84 32.95 -12.39
C ARG A 292 15.71 33.91 -11.22
N SER A 293 16.62 33.86 -10.25
CA SER A 293 16.68 34.81 -9.13
C SER A 293 18.14 35.13 -8.79
N PRO A 294 18.88 35.85 -9.65
CA PRO A 294 20.33 36.01 -9.53
C PRO A 294 20.78 36.83 -8.31
N GLU A 295 19.91 37.69 -7.79
CA GLU A 295 20.15 38.49 -6.58
C GLU A 295 19.76 37.77 -5.29
N ASN A 296 19.26 36.53 -5.37
CA ASN A 296 18.86 35.75 -4.22
C ASN A 296 20.06 35.51 -3.28
N PRO A 297 19.94 35.81 -1.97
CA PRO A 297 21.07 35.70 -1.05
C PRO A 297 21.50 34.26 -0.76
N LEU A 298 20.65 33.26 -1.04
CA LEU A 298 20.88 31.84 -0.77
C LEU A 298 21.38 31.57 0.66
N GLY A 299 20.85 32.31 1.64
CA GLY A 299 21.20 32.14 3.05
C GLY A 299 20.71 30.79 3.57
N ASN A 300 19.44 30.49 3.35
CA ASN A 300 18.82 29.20 3.70
C ASN A 300 18.15 28.58 2.48
N VAL A 301 18.59 27.38 2.08
CA VAL A 301 18.02 26.62 0.96
C VAL A 301 17.36 25.34 1.47
N LEU A 302 16.13 25.06 1.02
CA LEU A 302 15.45 23.80 1.24
C LEU A 302 15.44 23.01 -0.07
N ILE A 303 15.95 21.78 -0.04
CA ILE A 303 15.89 20.85 -1.17
C ILE A 303 15.04 19.64 -0.77
N ILE A 304 13.89 19.49 -1.41
CA ILE A 304 12.99 18.35 -1.26
C ILE A 304 13.23 17.37 -2.41
N GLY A 305 13.43 16.10 -2.07
CA GLY A 305 13.92 15.09 -3.02
C GLY A 305 15.45 15.14 -3.15
N ALA A 306 16.16 15.53 -2.08
CA ALA A 306 17.61 15.73 -2.10
C ALA A 306 18.39 14.45 -2.49
N GLY A 307 17.79 13.27 -2.29
CA GLY A 307 18.28 12.00 -2.79
C GLY A 307 19.74 11.73 -2.45
N SER A 308 20.51 11.46 -3.49
CA SER A 308 21.95 11.21 -3.41
C SER A 308 22.80 12.47 -3.21
N GLY A 309 22.20 13.66 -3.11
CA GLY A 309 22.87 14.93 -2.79
C GLY A 309 23.34 15.73 -3.99
N SER A 310 22.98 15.36 -5.22
CA SER A 310 23.42 16.06 -6.43
C SER A 310 23.00 17.53 -6.46
N ASP A 311 21.74 17.81 -6.09
CA ASP A 311 21.20 19.17 -6.03
C ASP A 311 21.76 19.97 -4.86
N VAL A 312 22.10 19.29 -3.76
CA VAL A 312 22.80 19.87 -2.61
C VAL A 312 24.20 20.33 -3.02
N ALA A 313 24.96 19.50 -3.76
CA ALA A 313 26.27 19.88 -4.28
C ALA A 313 26.17 21.10 -5.21
N ILE A 314 25.13 21.16 -6.06
CA ILE A 314 24.87 22.32 -6.92
C ILE A 314 24.57 23.57 -6.07
N ALA A 315 23.67 23.49 -5.08
CA ALA A 315 23.35 24.62 -4.20
C ALA A 315 24.60 25.17 -3.49
N LEU A 316 25.43 24.29 -2.94
CA LEU A 316 26.70 24.68 -2.31
C LEU A 316 27.66 25.35 -3.30
N SER A 317 27.73 24.84 -4.55
CA SER A 317 28.55 25.44 -5.61
C SER A 317 28.05 26.82 -6.07
N LYS A 318 26.75 27.09 -5.90
CA LYS A 318 26.10 28.37 -6.20
C LYS A 318 26.17 29.37 -5.05
N GLY A 319 26.73 28.98 -3.90
CA GLY A 319 26.98 29.88 -2.76
C GLY A 319 26.00 29.75 -1.60
N ALA A 320 25.20 28.67 -1.55
CA ALA A 320 24.30 28.44 -0.41
C ALA A 320 25.07 28.44 0.93
N GLN A 321 24.55 29.19 1.91
CA GLN A 321 25.17 29.30 3.24
C GLN A 321 24.69 28.19 4.18
N HIS A 322 23.46 27.73 4.01
CA HIS A 322 22.87 26.58 4.70
C HIS A 322 21.91 25.84 3.78
N VAL A 323 21.91 24.50 3.84
CA VAL A 323 21.00 23.64 3.06
C VAL A 323 20.31 22.62 3.96
N ASP A 324 18.99 22.68 4.02
CA ASP A 324 18.15 21.60 4.54
C ASP A 324 17.86 20.61 3.40
N ALA A 325 18.48 19.43 3.47
CA ALA A 325 18.32 18.35 2.50
C ALA A 325 17.29 17.34 3.01
N VAL A 326 16.10 17.35 2.42
CA VAL A 326 14.98 16.46 2.79
C VAL A 326 14.82 15.38 1.74
N ASP A 327 14.92 14.12 2.16
CA ASP A 327 14.61 12.96 1.33
C ASP A 327 13.86 11.91 2.13
N ILE A 328 12.96 11.19 1.48
CA ILE A 328 12.13 10.19 2.15
C ILE A 328 12.90 8.88 2.39
N ASP A 329 13.92 8.57 1.59
CA ASP A 329 14.63 7.29 1.62
C ASP A 329 16.00 7.38 2.34
N PRO A 330 16.12 6.79 3.55
CA PRO A 330 17.37 6.82 4.31
C PRO A 330 18.53 6.09 3.62
N ARG A 331 18.27 5.08 2.77
CA ARG A 331 19.32 4.33 2.09
C ARG A 331 19.87 5.12 0.91
N ILE A 332 19.04 5.88 0.18
CA ILE A 332 19.55 6.75 -0.90
C ILE A 332 20.45 7.85 -0.31
N MET A 333 20.04 8.51 0.77
CA MET A 333 20.89 9.51 1.44
C MET A 333 22.21 8.91 1.94
N GLN A 334 22.17 7.68 2.48
CA GLN A 334 23.38 6.97 2.89
C GLN A 334 24.31 6.69 1.70
N ILE A 335 23.77 6.21 0.58
CA ILE A 335 24.55 5.99 -0.65
C ILE A 335 25.16 7.31 -1.14
N GLY A 336 24.40 8.41 -1.11
CA GLY A 336 24.89 9.74 -1.44
C GLY A 336 26.06 10.17 -0.56
N ALA A 337 25.98 9.96 0.76
CA ALA A 337 27.07 10.29 1.67
C ALA A 337 28.33 9.42 1.42
N GLU A 338 28.13 8.15 1.05
CA GLU A 338 29.23 7.20 0.80
C GLU A 338 29.91 7.41 -0.57
N LYS A 339 29.17 7.84 -1.59
CA LYS A 339 29.59 7.74 -3.00
C LYS A 339 29.46 9.00 -3.84
N ASN A 340 28.76 10.04 -3.39
CA ASN A 340 28.64 11.26 -4.18
C ASN A 340 30.03 11.92 -4.33
N PRO A 341 30.50 12.19 -5.56
CA PRO A 341 31.87 12.67 -5.80
C PRO A 341 32.17 14.04 -5.18
N ASP A 342 31.15 14.87 -4.94
CA ASP A 342 31.31 16.19 -4.33
C ASP A 342 31.19 16.15 -2.80
N HIS A 343 30.87 14.99 -2.21
CA HIS A 343 30.66 14.80 -0.77
C HIS A 343 29.78 15.87 -0.08
N PRO A 344 28.63 16.28 -0.67
CA PRO A 344 27.85 17.42 -0.17
C PRO A 344 27.27 17.18 1.22
N TYR A 345 27.02 15.92 1.59
CA TYR A 345 26.48 15.57 2.91
C TYR A 345 27.49 15.58 4.05
N ASP A 346 28.78 15.78 3.74
CA ASP A 346 29.83 15.96 4.74
C ASP A 346 30.12 17.45 5.02
N ASP A 347 29.55 18.37 4.23
CA ASP A 347 29.70 19.81 4.41
C ASP A 347 28.92 20.27 5.66
N PRO A 348 29.53 21.05 6.58
CA PRO A 348 28.88 21.51 7.81
C PRO A 348 27.68 22.44 7.57
N ARG A 349 27.53 22.98 6.37
CA ARG A 349 26.37 23.80 5.96
C ARG A 349 25.14 22.97 5.63
N VAL A 350 25.23 21.64 5.62
CA VAL A 350 24.13 20.77 5.19
C VAL A 350 23.53 20.02 6.38
N THR A 351 22.21 20.16 6.56
CA THR A 351 21.44 19.35 7.50
C THR A 351 20.56 18.36 6.76
N ARG A 352 20.65 17.08 7.13
CA ARG A 352 19.90 15.98 6.49
C ARG A 352 18.65 15.65 7.28
N TYR A 353 17.52 15.56 6.60
CA TYR A 353 16.24 15.14 7.16
C TYR A 353 15.70 13.95 6.37
N VAL A 354 15.54 12.80 7.05
CA VAL A 354 14.83 11.65 6.50
C VAL A 354 13.35 11.83 6.77
N ASN A 355 12.62 12.46 5.85
CA ASN A 355 11.21 12.76 6.02
C ASN A 355 10.48 12.86 4.67
N ASP A 356 9.16 12.78 4.72
CA ASP A 356 8.30 13.18 3.61
C ASP A 356 8.36 14.70 3.41
N GLY A 357 8.52 15.15 2.17
CA GLY A 357 8.69 16.57 1.84
C GLY A 357 7.48 17.43 2.19
N ARG A 358 6.26 16.91 1.95
CA ARG A 358 5.01 17.63 2.27
C ARG A 358 4.87 17.74 3.79
N ALA A 359 5.14 16.65 4.52
CA ALA A 359 5.09 16.64 5.97
C ALA A 359 6.17 17.54 6.61
N PHE A 360 7.37 17.61 6.03
CA PHE A 360 8.42 18.53 6.48
C PHE A 360 7.99 19.99 6.34
N LEU A 361 7.47 20.38 5.17
CA LEU A 361 6.94 21.73 4.93
C LEU A 361 5.81 22.10 5.91
N GLU A 362 4.93 21.16 6.24
CA GLU A 362 3.80 21.37 7.17
C GLU A 362 4.20 21.44 8.65
N THR A 363 5.47 21.20 8.99
CA THR A 363 5.93 21.13 10.38
C THR A 363 7.11 22.03 10.70
N THR A 364 7.79 22.56 9.69
CA THR A 364 8.85 23.54 9.88
C THR A 364 8.27 24.95 10.04
N ASP A 365 8.92 25.79 10.84
CA ASP A 365 8.62 27.23 10.91
C ASP A 365 9.71 28.06 10.17
N THR A 366 10.70 27.39 9.60
CA THR A 366 11.86 28.02 8.95
C THR A 366 11.45 28.68 7.63
N LYS A 367 11.97 29.88 7.38
CA LYS A 367 11.87 30.55 6.07
C LYS A 367 13.12 30.28 5.23
N TYR A 368 12.90 30.11 3.94
CA TYR A 368 13.94 29.76 2.98
C TYR A 368 14.03 30.79 1.85
N ASP A 369 15.26 31.08 1.42
CA ASP A 369 15.51 31.92 0.25
C ASP A 369 15.31 31.13 -1.04
N LEU A 370 15.50 29.81 -1.00
CA LEU A 370 15.18 28.93 -2.12
C LEU A 370 14.51 27.66 -1.58
N ILE A 371 13.31 27.35 -2.08
CA ILE A 371 12.69 26.03 -1.91
C ILE A 371 12.71 25.33 -3.26
N LEU A 372 13.45 24.23 -3.34
CA LEU A 372 13.63 23.46 -4.55
C LEU A 372 13.02 22.06 -4.43
N PHE A 373 12.05 21.75 -5.29
CA PHE A 373 11.56 20.40 -5.50
C PHE A 373 12.38 19.74 -6.61
N ALA A 374 13.41 19.00 -6.22
CA ALA A 374 14.39 18.39 -7.10
C ALA A 374 13.95 16.99 -7.58
N LEU A 375 13.21 16.92 -8.69
CA LEU A 375 12.60 15.68 -9.20
C LEU A 375 12.00 14.77 -8.11
N PRO A 376 11.22 15.28 -7.13
CA PRO A 376 10.71 14.43 -6.05
C PRO A 376 9.73 13.37 -6.59
N ASP A 377 9.16 13.63 -7.78
CA ASP A 377 8.39 12.68 -8.55
C ASP A 377 9.30 11.81 -9.43
N SER A 378 9.88 10.79 -8.82
CA SER A 378 10.61 9.78 -9.58
C SER A 378 9.64 8.78 -10.22
N LEU A 379 9.99 8.24 -11.39
CA LEU A 379 9.28 7.13 -12.07
C LEU A 379 9.01 5.88 -11.19
N ALA A 380 9.59 5.84 -9.99
CA ALA A 380 9.38 4.84 -8.96
C ALA A 380 8.30 5.22 -7.92
N LEU A 381 7.40 6.17 -8.24
CA LEU A 381 6.26 6.66 -7.44
C LEU A 381 5.75 5.62 -6.42
N VAL A 382 6.34 5.75 -5.23
CA VAL A 382 6.02 5.14 -3.93
C VAL A 382 5.36 3.75 -4.02
N THR A 383 6.17 2.70 -4.17
CA THR A 383 5.77 1.34 -3.79
C THR A 383 5.46 1.29 -2.30
N GLY A 384 4.19 1.11 -1.90
CA GLY A 384 3.97 0.58 -0.55
C GLY A 384 2.55 0.54 0.03
N ALA A 385 1.66 1.50 -0.23
CA ALA A 385 0.44 1.54 0.59
C ALA A 385 -0.79 2.27 0.05
N SER A 386 -0.65 3.25 -0.87
CA SER A 386 -1.84 3.80 -1.51
C SER A 386 -2.31 2.87 -2.62
N GLN A 387 -3.60 2.58 -2.59
CA GLN A 387 -4.21 1.61 -3.47
C GLN A 387 -4.35 2.20 -4.90
N ILE A 388 -4.58 3.52 -5.03
CA ILE A 388 -4.44 4.29 -6.27
C ILE A 388 -3.08 4.99 -6.33
N ARG A 389 -2.30 4.64 -7.35
CA ARG A 389 -0.90 5.07 -7.54
C ARG A 389 -0.68 6.43 -8.18
N LEU A 390 -1.69 7.28 -8.13
CA LEU A 390 -1.68 8.59 -8.80
C LEU A 390 -1.57 9.75 -7.81
N GLU A 391 -1.58 9.48 -6.50
CA GLU A 391 -1.52 10.53 -5.48
C GLU A 391 -0.12 11.13 -5.38
N SER A 392 -0.03 12.45 -5.52
CA SER A 392 1.16 13.21 -5.16
C SER A 392 0.76 14.50 -4.45
N PHE A 393 0.83 14.45 -3.12
CA PHE A 393 0.49 15.59 -2.24
C PHE A 393 1.51 16.72 -2.30
N LEU A 394 2.68 16.53 -2.94
CA LEU A 394 3.69 17.59 -3.10
C LEU A 394 3.37 18.59 -4.22
N PHE A 395 2.50 18.24 -5.18
CA PHE A 395 2.18 19.10 -6.32
C PHE A 395 0.75 19.66 -6.29
N THR A 396 0.11 19.63 -5.13
CA THR A 396 -1.20 20.24 -4.94
C THR A 396 -1.05 21.75 -4.80
N GLU A 397 -2.14 22.47 -5.09
CA GLU A 397 -2.22 23.92 -4.86
C GLU A 397 -1.92 24.26 -3.40
N GLN A 398 -2.41 23.46 -2.45
CA GLN A 398 -2.13 23.58 -1.03
C GLN A 398 -0.63 23.42 -0.73
N ALA A 399 0.05 22.47 -1.38
CA ALA A 399 1.49 22.26 -1.19
C ALA A 399 2.35 23.40 -1.70
N LEU A 400 2.02 23.96 -2.88
CA LEU A 400 2.73 25.12 -3.40
C LEU A 400 2.40 26.39 -2.61
N THR A 401 1.18 26.50 -2.07
CA THR A 401 0.81 27.59 -1.15
C THR A 401 1.61 27.49 0.15
N ALA A 402 1.73 26.29 0.74
CA ALA A 402 2.58 26.07 1.90
C ALA A 402 4.06 26.38 1.59
N ALA A 403 4.57 25.98 0.42
CA ALA A 403 5.93 26.35 0.01
C ALA A 403 6.09 27.87 -0.08
N ARG A 404 5.15 28.58 -0.72
CA ARG A 404 5.13 30.06 -0.78
C ARG A 404 5.16 30.67 0.61
N GLU A 405 4.35 30.17 1.54
CA GLU A 405 4.31 30.67 2.91
C GLU A 405 5.65 30.51 3.62
N HIS A 406 6.48 29.52 3.26
CA HIS A 406 7.80 29.28 3.83
C HIS A 406 8.95 30.02 3.11
N LEU A 407 8.66 30.90 2.16
CA LEU A 407 9.67 31.74 1.54
C LEU A 407 10.00 32.99 2.37
N THR A 408 11.23 33.47 2.27
CA THR A 408 11.61 34.83 2.67
C THR A 408 11.05 35.86 1.68
N ASP A 409 11.15 37.15 1.99
CA ASP A 409 10.69 38.23 1.10
C ASP A 409 11.38 38.20 -0.28
N ASP A 410 12.62 37.73 -0.32
CA ASP A 410 13.41 37.54 -1.55
C ASP A 410 13.41 36.09 -2.05
N GLY A 411 12.55 35.25 -1.47
CA GLY A 411 12.55 33.82 -1.69
C GLY A 411 12.02 33.39 -3.06
N LEU A 412 12.57 32.30 -3.57
CA LEU A 412 12.17 31.65 -4.81
C LEU A 412 11.70 30.22 -4.54
N PHE A 413 10.56 29.83 -5.10
CA PHE A 413 10.20 28.44 -5.28
C PHE A 413 10.60 27.97 -6.67
N ALA A 414 11.15 26.76 -6.78
CA ALA A 414 11.41 26.11 -8.05
C ALA A 414 11.09 24.61 -7.99
N MET A 415 10.66 24.06 -9.11
CA MET A 415 10.51 22.62 -9.31
C MET A 415 10.90 22.23 -10.72
N TYR A 416 11.48 21.05 -10.89
CA TYR A 416 11.76 20.52 -12.22
C TYR A 416 11.66 19.01 -12.29
N ASN A 417 11.33 18.55 -13.49
CA ASN A 417 11.29 17.13 -13.83
C ASN A 417 11.26 16.95 -15.35
N TYR A 418 11.32 15.69 -15.76
CA TYR A 418 10.99 15.19 -17.09
C TYR A 418 9.46 15.08 -17.23
N TYR A 419 8.75 16.21 -17.26
CA TYR A 419 7.28 16.22 -17.36
C TYR A 419 6.75 15.69 -18.72
N ARG A 420 7.58 15.76 -19.77
CA ARG A 420 7.41 15.19 -21.13
C ARG A 420 6.26 15.73 -21.96
N GLU A 421 5.13 16.01 -21.33
CA GLU A 421 3.90 16.44 -21.96
C GLU A 421 3.62 17.91 -21.65
N ASP A 422 3.29 18.69 -22.68
CA ASP A 422 3.02 20.14 -22.53
C ASP A 422 1.85 20.42 -21.60
N TRP A 423 0.78 19.62 -21.65
CA TRP A 423 -0.38 19.80 -20.77
C TRP A 423 -0.03 19.63 -19.28
N LEU A 424 0.95 18.78 -18.95
CA LEU A 424 1.38 18.55 -17.58
C LEU A 424 2.23 19.71 -17.08
N ILE A 425 3.12 20.21 -17.94
CA ILE A 425 3.91 21.43 -17.67
C ILE A 425 2.97 22.61 -17.43
N ASP A 426 1.98 22.80 -18.33
CA ASP A 426 1.01 23.88 -18.21
C ASP A 426 0.14 23.75 -16.97
N ARG A 427 -0.23 22.53 -16.57
CA ARG A 427 -0.94 22.28 -15.31
C ARG A 427 -0.09 22.70 -14.10
N LEU A 428 1.18 22.31 -14.06
CA LEU A 428 2.09 22.65 -12.96
C LEU A 428 2.38 24.15 -12.90
N ALA A 429 2.57 24.78 -14.05
CA ALA A 429 2.69 26.24 -14.16
C ALA A 429 1.40 26.93 -13.71
N GLY A 430 0.23 26.42 -14.09
CA GLY A 430 -1.07 26.91 -13.63
C GLY A 430 -1.26 26.77 -12.11
N THR A 431 -0.82 25.65 -11.51
CA THR A 431 -0.82 25.47 -10.05
C THR A 431 0.11 26.47 -9.36
N ALA A 432 1.32 26.68 -9.89
CA ALA A 432 2.23 27.68 -9.36
C ALA A 432 1.66 29.10 -9.48
N ALA A 433 1.04 29.43 -10.62
CA ALA A 433 0.38 30.72 -10.82
C ALA A 433 -0.75 30.94 -9.81
N ALA A 434 -1.57 29.92 -9.54
CA ALA A 434 -2.64 29.98 -8.55
C ALA A 434 -2.11 30.18 -7.13
N ALA A 435 -1.05 29.47 -6.74
CA ALA A 435 -0.45 29.59 -5.41
C ALA A 435 0.29 30.92 -5.19
N PHE A 436 0.96 31.45 -6.22
CA PHE A 436 1.79 32.67 -6.15
C PHE A 436 1.06 33.96 -6.54
N ASP A 437 -0.13 33.85 -7.13
CA ASP A 437 -0.97 34.98 -7.57
C ASP A 437 -0.30 35.88 -8.65
N HIS A 438 0.61 35.31 -9.43
CA HIS A 438 1.22 35.93 -10.60
C HIS A 438 1.79 34.87 -11.56
N THR A 439 2.35 35.31 -12.70
CA THR A 439 2.87 34.39 -13.72
C THR A 439 4.20 33.78 -13.28
N PRO A 440 4.38 32.44 -13.31
CA PRO A 440 5.67 31.81 -13.04
C PRO A 440 6.59 31.86 -14.27
N CYS A 441 7.88 31.66 -14.04
CA CYS A 441 8.82 31.34 -15.11
C CYS A 441 8.70 29.86 -15.48
N VAL A 442 8.65 29.55 -16.79
CA VAL A 442 8.63 28.17 -17.30
C VAL A 442 9.72 28.03 -18.34
N ASP A 443 10.72 27.21 -18.04
CA ASP A 443 11.84 26.93 -18.93
C ASP A 443 11.75 25.51 -19.48
N LYS A 444 11.63 25.38 -20.80
CA LYS A 444 11.62 24.09 -21.51
C LYS A 444 13.00 23.85 -22.11
N VAL A 445 13.73 22.85 -21.59
CA VAL A 445 15.17 22.65 -21.90
C VAL A 445 15.38 21.57 -22.98
N GLY A 446 14.30 21.00 -23.52
CA GLY A 446 14.35 19.88 -24.46
C GLY A 446 14.24 18.52 -23.76
N GLY A 447 14.14 17.42 -24.52
CA GLY A 447 14.03 16.06 -23.95
C GLY A 447 12.82 15.83 -23.03
N GLY A 448 11.79 16.68 -23.11
CA GLY A 448 10.63 16.62 -22.22
C GLY A 448 10.87 17.17 -20.81
N GLN A 449 11.98 17.88 -20.57
CA GLN A 449 12.26 18.50 -19.27
C GLN A 449 11.67 19.91 -19.20
N ALA A 450 11.19 20.29 -18.01
CA ALA A 450 10.90 21.69 -17.72
C ALA A 450 11.20 22.07 -16.26
N VAL A 451 11.53 23.34 -16.08
CA VAL A 451 11.67 24.00 -14.78
C VAL A 451 10.54 25.02 -14.64
N VAL A 452 9.84 24.98 -13.51
CA VAL A 452 8.83 25.97 -13.13
C VAL A 452 9.34 26.68 -11.89
N SER A 453 9.45 28.01 -11.96
CA SER A 453 9.93 28.84 -10.85
C SER A 453 8.97 30.00 -10.60
N ALA A 454 8.77 30.35 -9.33
CA ALA A 454 7.96 31.49 -8.92
C ALA A 454 8.61 32.14 -7.68
N ALA A 455 8.97 33.42 -7.78
CA ALA A 455 9.44 34.19 -6.63
C ALA A 455 8.25 34.62 -5.77
N LEU A 456 8.45 34.85 -4.47
CA LEU A 456 7.39 35.40 -3.63
C LEU A 456 6.91 36.77 -4.13
N ASN A 457 7.86 37.58 -4.61
CA ASN A 457 7.63 38.86 -5.27
C ASN A 457 8.01 38.73 -6.75
N GLU A 458 7.08 39.02 -7.67
CA GLU A 458 7.30 38.88 -9.12
C GLU A 458 8.50 39.70 -9.64
N GLN A 459 8.89 40.78 -8.96
CA GLN A 459 10.05 41.60 -9.34
C GLN A 459 11.40 40.91 -9.09
N ASN A 460 11.42 39.92 -8.20
CA ASN A 460 12.63 39.19 -7.83
C ASN A 460 12.93 38.01 -8.78
N GLN A 461 12.00 37.70 -9.70
CA GLN A 461 12.21 36.69 -10.74
C GLN A 461 12.56 37.32 -12.10
N SER A 462 13.48 36.67 -12.82
CA SER A 462 13.91 37.06 -14.17
C SER A 462 13.67 35.92 -15.16
N CYS A 463 12.45 35.84 -15.70
CA CYS A 463 12.08 34.80 -16.65
C CYS A 463 12.76 35.01 -18.02
N GLY A 464 13.25 33.92 -18.62
CA GLY A 464 13.81 33.97 -19.98
C GLY A 464 12.74 34.30 -21.02
N THR A 465 11.68 33.50 -21.04
CA THR A 465 10.46 33.76 -21.80
C THR A 465 9.26 33.73 -20.86
N PRO A 466 8.29 34.68 -20.98
CA PRO A 466 7.05 34.61 -20.22
C PRO A 466 6.33 33.28 -20.51
N TRP A 467 5.76 32.66 -19.48
CA TRP A 467 4.95 31.46 -19.67
C TRP A 467 3.75 31.78 -20.57
N GLN A 468 3.60 30.97 -21.62
CA GLN A 468 2.41 30.92 -22.45
C GLN A 468 1.98 29.46 -22.51
N ALA A 469 0.75 29.18 -22.07
CA ALA A 469 0.20 27.85 -22.13
C ALA A 469 0.10 27.37 -23.59
N ALA A 470 0.47 26.12 -23.85
CA ALA A 470 0.34 25.50 -25.16
C ALA A 470 -1.13 25.24 -25.53
N GLY A 471 -2.01 25.19 -24.53
CA GLY A 471 -3.45 25.03 -24.71
C GLY A 471 -4.25 25.43 -23.48
N ALA A 472 -5.44 24.85 -23.33
CA ALA A 472 -6.27 25.05 -22.15
C ALA A 472 -5.57 24.47 -20.91
N VAL A 473 -5.29 25.33 -19.93
CA VAL A 473 -4.67 24.93 -18.66
C VAL A 473 -5.67 24.10 -17.85
N ILE A 474 -5.30 22.86 -17.55
CA ILE A 474 -6.09 21.99 -16.68
C ILE A 474 -6.02 22.52 -15.26
N ALA A 475 -7.15 22.46 -14.53
CA ALA A 475 -7.23 22.95 -13.17
C ALA A 475 -6.14 22.35 -12.25
N PRO A 476 -5.66 23.14 -11.26
CA PRO A 476 -4.74 22.67 -10.23
C PRO A 476 -5.22 21.38 -9.55
N VAL A 477 -4.25 20.63 -9.05
CA VAL A 477 -4.49 19.44 -8.25
C VAL A 477 -4.76 19.90 -6.81
N THR A 478 -5.71 19.26 -6.11
CA THR A 478 -6.05 19.59 -4.71
C THR A 478 -5.76 18.41 -3.79
N ASP A 479 -5.63 18.63 -2.48
CA ASP A 479 -5.43 17.55 -1.49
C ASP A 479 -6.57 16.50 -1.46
N ASP A 480 -7.81 16.83 -1.87
CA ASP A 480 -8.90 15.83 -2.04
C ASP A 480 -8.77 14.97 -3.31
N ARG A 481 -8.02 15.48 -4.30
CA ARG A 481 -7.83 14.88 -5.63
C ARG A 481 -6.37 15.03 -6.04
N PRO A 482 -5.41 14.38 -5.35
CA PRO A 482 -3.97 14.57 -5.55
C PRO A 482 -3.45 13.90 -6.83
N PHE A 483 -4.24 13.83 -7.91
CA PHE A 483 -3.97 13.08 -9.14
C PHE A 483 -3.31 13.93 -10.23
N LEU A 484 -2.01 14.21 -10.06
CA LEU A 484 -1.24 15.05 -10.98
C LEU A 484 -1.32 14.60 -12.45
N TYR A 485 -1.22 13.30 -12.68
CA TYR A 485 -1.18 12.70 -14.01
C TYR A 485 -2.56 12.45 -14.64
N PHE A 486 -3.65 12.77 -13.95
CA PHE A 486 -4.99 12.60 -14.48
C PHE A 486 -5.46 13.88 -15.18
N GLN A 487 -5.55 13.85 -16.51
CA GLN A 487 -6.03 14.97 -17.34
C GLN A 487 -7.51 15.33 -17.13
N GLY A 488 -8.28 14.48 -16.42
CA GLY A 488 -9.73 14.57 -16.31
C GLY A 488 -10.45 13.63 -17.27
N GLY A 489 -11.79 13.71 -17.29
CA GLY A 489 -12.63 12.83 -18.11
C GLY A 489 -13.01 11.52 -17.41
N SER A 490 -13.20 10.45 -18.18
CA SER A 490 -13.56 9.13 -17.65
C SER A 490 -12.32 8.31 -17.24
N ILE A 491 -12.51 7.34 -16.35
CA ILE A 491 -11.48 6.35 -16.01
C ILE A 491 -10.95 5.70 -17.30
N PRO A 492 -9.63 5.64 -17.53
CA PRO A 492 -9.08 5.08 -18.77
C PRO A 492 -9.53 3.64 -19.01
N ALA A 493 -9.85 3.32 -20.27
CA ALA A 493 -10.44 2.03 -20.64
C ALA A 493 -9.59 0.83 -20.22
N ILE A 494 -8.26 0.96 -20.23
CA ILE A 494 -7.34 -0.09 -19.78
C ILE A 494 -7.57 -0.49 -18.32
N TYR A 495 -7.81 0.48 -17.42
CA TYR A 495 -8.13 0.18 -16.02
C TYR A 495 -9.50 -0.49 -15.92
N LEU A 496 -10.50 -0.01 -16.66
CA LEU A 496 -11.85 -0.62 -16.66
C LEU A 496 -11.84 -2.07 -17.15
N TRP A 497 -11.13 -2.37 -18.24
CA TRP A 497 -11.01 -3.74 -18.75
C TRP A 497 -10.27 -4.65 -17.77
N THR A 498 -9.18 -4.16 -17.17
CA THR A 498 -8.43 -4.92 -16.16
C THR A 498 -9.28 -5.21 -14.92
N LEU A 499 -9.99 -4.20 -14.38
CA LEU A 499 -10.88 -4.37 -13.24
C LEU A 499 -12.05 -5.31 -13.57
N ALA A 500 -12.65 -5.18 -14.74
CA ALA A 500 -13.70 -6.09 -15.20
C ALA A 500 -13.17 -7.53 -15.33
N GLY A 501 -11.96 -7.71 -15.85
CA GLY A 501 -11.28 -9.00 -15.93
C GLY A 501 -11.05 -9.63 -14.55
N ILE A 502 -10.56 -8.84 -13.57
CA ILE A 502 -10.39 -9.27 -12.18
C ILE A 502 -11.74 -9.74 -11.61
N LEU A 503 -12.78 -8.90 -11.71
CA LEU A 503 -14.12 -9.24 -11.20
C LEU A 503 -14.68 -10.51 -11.86
N LEU A 504 -14.46 -10.68 -13.18
CA LEU A 504 -14.91 -11.86 -13.92
C LEU A 504 -14.17 -13.13 -13.48
N ILE A 505 -12.83 -13.09 -13.39
CA ILE A 505 -12.01 -14.22 -12.93
C ILE A 505 -12.42 -14.61 -11.51
N SER A 506 -12.59 -13.62 -10.63
CA SER A 506 -13.04 -13.84 -9.26
C SER A 506 -14.43 -14.46 -9.21
N LEU A 507 -15.38 -13.98 -10.01
CA LEU A 507 -16.73 -14.54 -10.09
C LEU A 507 -16.70 -16.01 -10.53
N ILE A 508 -15.89 -16.33 -11.56
CA ILE A 508 -15.72 -17.69 -12.06
C ILE A 508 -15.11 -18.60 -10.99
N ALA A 509 -14.02 -18.16 -10.34
CA ALA A 509 -13.32 -18.92 -9.31
C ALA A 509 -14.23 -19.19 -8.09
N VAL A 510 -14.96 -18.18 -7.63
CA VAL A 510 -15.92 -18.30 -6.53
C VAL A 510 -17.06 -19.24 -6.91
N ARG A 511 -17.59 -19.15 -8.14
CA ARG A 511 -18.64 -20.05 -8.62
C ARG A 511 -18.17 -21.50 -8.73
N ALA A 512 -16.92 -21.72 -9.14
CA ALA A 512 -16.32 -23.04 -9.29
C ALA A 512 -16.04 -23.71 -7.93
N LEU A 513 -15.44 -22.97 -6.98
CA LEU A 513 -15.03 -23.51 -5.69
C LEU A 513 -16.13 -23.41 -4.62
N GLY A 514 -16.87 -22.29 -4.60
CA GLY A 514 -17.88 -21.93 -3.62
C GLY A 514 -19.27 -22.54 -3.86
N GLY A 515 -19.60 -22.91 -5.10
CA GLY A 515 -20.91 -23.45 -5.48
C GLY A 515 -21.91 -22.39 -5.96
N PRO A 516 -23.21 -22.69 -6.04
CA PRO A 516 -24.22 -21.76 -6.54
C PRO A 516 -24.40 -20.52 -5.66
N PHE A 517 -24.42 -19.31 -6.23
CA PHE A 517 -24.58 -18.05 -5.48
C PHE A 517 -25.84 -17.96 -4.60
N ARG A 518 -26.89 -18.73 -4.91
CA ARG A 518 -28.11 -18.78 -4.11
C ARG A 518 -27.85 -19.22 -2.66
N SER A 519 -26.87 -20.09 -2.42
CA SER A 519 -26.52 -20.52 -1.05
C SER A 519 -25.79 -19.44 -0.24
N MET A 520 -25.23 -18.43 -0.91
CA MET A 520 -24.48 -17.33 -0.28
C MET A 520 -25.34 -16.09 -0.01
N ARG A 521 -26.55 -16.02 -0.59
CA ARG A 521 -27.50 -14.90 -0.43
C ARG A 521 -27.77 -14.50 1.03
N PRO A 522 -27.84 -15.41 2.03
CA PRO A 522 -28.06 -15.04 3.43
C PRO A 522 -26.95 -14.18 4.06
N TYR A 523 -25.79 -14.08 3.40
CA TYR A 523 -24.63 -13.33 3.85
C TYR A 523 -24.35 -12.09 2.98
N ALA A 524 -25.29 -11.70 2.11
CA ALA A 524 -25.11 -10.55 1.22
C ALA A 524 -24.83 -9.24 1.96
N ASP A 525 -25.34 -9.11 3.19
CA ASP A 525 -25.01 -7.98 4.06
C ASP A 525 -23.51 -7.92 4.36
N LEU A 526 -22.86 -9.06 4.68
CA LEU A 526 -21.42 -9.14 4.93
C LEU A 526 -20.59 -8.81 3.69
N PHE A 527 -21.08 -9.12 2.49
CA PHE A 527 -20.44 -8.69 1.24
C PHE A 527 -20.34 -7.16 1.17
N PHE A 528 -21.45 -6.45 1.39
CA PHE A 528 -21.45 -4.99 1.33
C PHE A 528 -20.66 -4.37 2.49
N MET A 529 -20.63 -5.00 3.67
CA MET A 529 -19.78 -4.57 4.78
C MET A 529 -18.29 -4.66 4.42
N GLY A 530 -17.86 -5.75 3.77
CA GLY A 530 -16.49 -5.88 3.29
C GLY A 530 -16.11 -4.82 2.26
N ALA A 531 -17.01 -4.54 1.31
CA ALA A 531 -16.80 -3.50 0.30
C ALA A 531 -16.67 -2.10 0.93
N ALA A 532 -17.56 -1.79 1.88
CA ALA A 532 -17.54 -0.51 2.60
C ALA A 532 -16.30 -0.37 3.49
N PHE A 533 -15.89 -1.45 4.15
CA PHE A 533 -14.70 -1.48 5.01
C PHE A 533 -13.43 -1.19 4.20
N LEU A 534 -13.24 -1.83 3.04
CA LEU A 534 -12.02 -1.61 2.27
C LEU A 534 -11.93 -0.17 1.75
N LEU A 535 -13.03 0.41 1.25
CA LEU A 535 -13.05 1.81 0.82
C LEU A 535 -12.77 2.79 1.98
N LEU A 536 -13.30 2.51 3.17
CA LEU A 536 -13.04 3.31 4.36
C LEU A 536 -11.57 3.22 4.79
N GLU A 537 -10.97 2.03 4.71
CA GLU A 537 -9.55 1.80 4.95
C GLU A 537 -8.70 2.62 3.97
N THR A 538 -8.97 2.55 2.67
CA THR A 538 -8.26 3.32 1.65
C THR A 538 -8.32 4.82 1.92
N LYS A 539 -9.52 5.36 2.15
CA LYS A 539 -9.70 6.78 2.46
C LYS A 539 -8.86 7.19 3.67
N ASN A 540 -8.84 6.35 4.71
CA ASN A 540 -8.08 6.64 5.92
C ASN A 540 -6.57 6.60 5.66
N ILE A 541 -6.06 5.64 4.88
CA ILE A 541 -4.63 5.60 4.49
C ILE A 541 -4.24 6.91 3.78
N ALA A 542 -5.01 7.33 2.78
CA ALA A 542 -4.77 8.60 2.07
C ALA A 542 -4.81 9.82 3.01
N THR A 543 -5.77 9.85 3.94
CA THR A 543 -5.88 10.95 4.92
C THR A 543 -4.66 10.99 5.86
N PHE A 544 -4.20 9.84 6.37
CA PHE A 544 -3.02 9.78 7.23
C PHE A 544 -1.73 10.12 6.48
N ALA A 545 -1.63 9.72 5.21
CA ALA A 545 -0.52 10.07 4.35
C ALA A 545 -0.42 11.59 4.14
N LEU A 546 -1.54 12.28 3.96
CA LEU A 546 -1.59 13.75 3.94
C LEU A 546 -1.19 14.37 5.28
N LEU A 547 -1.74 13.88 6.40
CA LEU A 547 -1.57 14.51 7.72
C LEU A 547 -0.20 14.28 8.37
N PHE A 548 0.45 13.16 8.06
CA PHE A 548 1.69 12.70 8.73
C PHE A 548 2.80 12.28 7.75
N GLY A 549 2.57 12.41 6.43
CA GLY A 549 3.51 12.06 5.38
C GLY A 549 3.31 10.66 4.81
N THR A 550 3.73 10.46 3.56
CA THR A 550 3.58 9.20 2.80
C THR A 550 4.61 8.11 3.19
N THR A 551 5.04 8.10 4.46
CA THR A 551 6.12 7.23 4.92
C THR A 551 5.66 5.77 5.11
N TRP A 552 6.58 4.82 4.93
CA TRP A 552 6.31 3.39 5.18
C TRP A 552 5.84 3.12 6.62
N LEU A 553 6.34 3.91 7.58
CA LEU A 553 6.02 3.77 8.99
C LEU A 553 4.59 4.23 9.28
N VAL A 554 4.16 5.38 8.75
CA VAL A 554 2.77 5.86 8.89
C VAL A 554 1.80 4.81 8.37
N ASN A 555 2.06 4.25 7.19
CA ASN A 555 1.23 3.21 6.60
C ASN A 555 1.17 1.95 7.48
N ALA A 556 2.33 1.46 7.96
CA ALA A 556 2.38 0.31 8.86
C ALA A 556 1.58 0.53 10.16
N LEU A 557 1.67 1.74 10.74
CA LEU A 557 0.92 2.12 11.93
C LEU A 557 -0.59 2.20 11.66
N VAL A 558 -1.02 2.70 10.50
CA VAL A 558 -2.44 2.73 10.10
C VAL A 558 -2.98 1.31 10.01
N PHE A 559 -2.33 0.41 9.27
CA PHE A 559 -2.78 -0.98 9.15
C PHE A 559 -2.78 -1.72 10.50
N ALA A 560 -1.74 -1.55 11.32
CA ALA A 560 -1.71 -2.11 12.67
C ALA A 560 -2.82 -1.53 13.55
N GLY A 561 -3.08 -0.23 13.45
CA GLY A 561 -4.18 0.47 14.13
C GLY A 561 -5.56 -0.08 13.73
N VAL A 562 -5.79 -0.31 12.43
CA VAL A 562 -7.00 -0.95 11.90
C VAL A 562 -7.18 -2.34 12.53
N LEU A 563 -6.14 -3.19 12.55
CA LEU A 563 -6.22 -4.51 13.16
C LEU A 563 -6.50 -4.45 14.67
N VAL A 564 -5.87 -3.52 15.38
CA VAL A 564 -6.08 -3.31 16.82
C VAL A 564 -7.50 -2.85 17.12
N ILE A 565 -8.05 -1.89 16.35
CA ILE A 565 -9.41 -1.41 16.58
C ILE A 565 -10.46 -2.45 16.20
N VAL A 566 -10.21 -3.23 15.15
CA VAL A 566 -11.05 -4.39 14.77
C VAL A 566 -11.04 -5.42 15.91
N LEU A 567 -9.87 -5.76 16.44
CA LEU A 567 -9.74 -6.68 17.58
C LEU A 567 -10.44 -6.13 18.83
N ALA A 568 -10.36 -4.83 19.08
CA ALA A 568 -11.08 -4.17 20.17
C ALA A 568 -12.60 -4.30 19.98
N ALA A 569 -13.13 -4.07 18.79
CA ALA A 569 -14.55 -4.23 18.47
C ALA A 569 -15.04 -5.67 18.68
N VAL A 570 -14.24 -6.66 18.27
CA VAL A 570 -14.51 -8.09 18.50
C VAL A 570 -14.55 -8.39 20.00
N GLU A 571 -13.55 -7.96 20.77
CA GLU A 571 -13.49 -8.24 22.20
C GLU A 571 -14.59 -7.50 22.97
N THR A 572 -14.95 -6.26 22.57
CA THR A 572 -16.11 -5.56 23.14
C THR A 572 -17.39 -6.35 22.91
N THR A 573 -17.62 -6.83 21.69
CA THR A 573 -18.82 -7.60 21.34
C THR A 573 -18.91 -8.92 22.10
N ARG A 574 -17.77 -9.54 22.44
CA ARG A 574 -17.70 -10.79 23.21
C ARG A 574 -17.90 -10.59 24.71
N ARG A 575 -17.38 -9.49 25.28
CA ARG A 575 -17.40 -9.25 26.73
C ARG A 575 -18.61 -8.46 27.22
N PHE A 576 -19.13 -7.58 26.38
CA PHE A 576 -20.17 -6.63 26.76
C PHE A 576 -21.40 -6.74 25.86
N ARG A 577 -22.57 -6.42 26.41
CA ARG A 577 -23.78 -6.28 25.62
C ARG A 577 -23.68 -5.02 24.79
N THR A 578 -23.55 -5.19 23.48
CA THR A 578 -23.46 -4.09 22.52
C THR A 578 -24.85 -3.67 22.02
N PRO A 579 -25.06 -2.40 21.63
CA PRO A 579 -26.39 -1.89 21.25
C PRO A 579 -27.01 -2.59 20.03
N PRO A 580 -28.34 -2.56 19.83
CA PRO A 580 -28.99 -3.26 18.71
C PRO A 580 -28.47 -2.77 17.35
N LEU A 581 -28.49 -3.65 16.34
CA LEU A 581 -27.90 -3.38 15.01
C LEU A 581 -28.34 -2.04 14.39
N PRO A 582 -29.63 -1.64 14.40
CA PRO A 582 -30.05 -0.34 13.87
C PRO A 582 -29.34 0.85 14.53
N LEU A 583 -29.08 0.79 15.84
CA LEU A 583 -28.38 1.87 16.54
C LEU A 583 -26.89 1.91 16.16
N VAL A 584 -26.27 0.75 15.96
CA VAL A 584 -24.88 0.66 15.49
C VAL A 584 -24.76 1.24 14.08
N PHE A 585 -25.67 0.89 13.16
CA PHE A 585 -25.70 1.47 11.81
C PHE A 585 -26.00 2.97 11.81
N ALA A 586 -26.86 3.45 12.71
CA ALA A 586 -27.05 4.89 12.90
C ALA A 586 -25.76 5.58 13.37
N GLY A 587 -25.01 4.97 14.29
CA GLY A 587 -23.70 5.44 14.72
C GLY A 587 -22.66 5.46 13.59
N ILE A 588 -22.65 4.44 12.72
CA ILE A 588 -21.83 4.44 11.50
C ILE A 588 -22.21 5.63 10.61
N ALA A 589 -23.50 5.85 10.33
CA ALA A 589 -23.93 6.98 9.50
C ALA A 589 -23.53 8.34 10.08
N VAL A 590 -23.70 8.54 11.39
CA VAL A 590 -23.29 9.77 12.08
C VAL A 590 -21.77 9.96 12.03
N SER A 591 -20.99 8.92 12.35
CA SER A 591 -19.53 9.01 12.30
C SER A 591 -19.01 9.28 10.88
N LEU A 592 -19.59 8.65 9.85
CA LEU A 592 -19.24 8.94 8.45
C LEU A 592 -19.61 10.37 8.05
N ALA A 593 -20.76 10.89 8.51
CA ALA A 593 -21.15 12.28 8.27
C ALA A 593 -20.15 13.25 8.93
N VAL A 594 -19.77 13.01 10.18
CA VAL A 594 -18.75 13.81 10.87
C VAL A 594 -17.42 13.78 10.09
N SER A 595 -16.96 12.60 9.67
CA SER A 595 -15.73 12.47 8.88
C SER A 595 -15.82 13.03 7.46
N TYR A 596 -17.02 13.29 6.93
CA TYR A 596 -17.25 13.95 5.64
C TYR A 596 -17.21 15.48 5.75
N PHE A 597 -17.72 16.03 6.86
CA PHE A 597 -17.78 17.48 7.07
C PHE A 597 -16.48 18.04 7.64
N ILE A 598 -15.69 17.25 8.37
CA ILE A 598 -14.37 17.67 8.85
C ILE A 598 -13.34 17.50 7.73
N GLU A 599 -12.81 18.62 7.27
CA GLU A 599 -11.79 18.65 6.21
C GLU A 599 -10.38 18.40 6.79
N PRO A 600 -9.52 17.65 6.08
CA PRO A 600 -8.15 17.38 6.53
C PRO A 600 -7.35 18.65 6.83
N ASP A 601 -7.57 19.74 6.09
CA ASP A 601 -6.87 21.02 6.25
C ASP A 601 -7.06 21.62 7.65
N TRP A 602 -8.23 21.40 8.27
CA TRP A 602 -8.49 21.86 9.65
C TRP A 602 -7.67 21.09 10.68
N LEU A 603 -7.24 19.86 10.36
CA LEU A 603 -6.35 19.10 11.22
C LEU A 603 -4.89 19.52 11.04
N LEU A 604 -4.49 20.00 9.86
CA LEU A 604 -3.14 20.51 9.61
C LEU A 604 -2.82 21.74 10.46
N THR A 605 -3.82 22.55 10.84
CA THR A 605 -3.59 23.69 11.76
C THR A 605 -3.32 23.28 13.21
N LEU A 606 -3.55 22.01 13.59
CA LEU A 606 -3.31 21.51 14.94
C LEU A 606 -1.86 21.06 15.12
N PRO A 607 -1.26 21.24 16.31
CA PRO A 607 0.04 20.63 16.62
C PRO A 607 -0.02 19.10 16.51
N PHE A 608 1.15 18.46 16.37
CA PHE A 608 1.27 17.02 16.09
C PHE A 608 0.41 16.12 16.99
N TRP A 609 0.49 16.27 18.33
CA TRP A 609 -0.21 15.37 19.26
C TRP A 609 -1.75 15.52 19.21
N PRO A 610 -2.33 16.73 19.31
CA PRO A 610 -3.76 16.92 19.08
C PRO A 610 -4.22 16.44 17.70
N ARG A 611 -3.46 16.75 16.64
CA ARG A 611 -3.73 16.30 15.27
C ARG A 611 -3.85 14.78 15.20
N LEU A 612 -2.86 14.08 15.78
CA LEU A 612 -2.84 12.62 15.84
C LEU A 612 -4.06 12.04 16.56
N VAL A 613 -4.42 12.58 17.72
CA VAL A 613 -5.59 12.09 18.49
C VAL A 613 -6.89 12.28 17.70
N VAL A 614 -7.12 13.48 17.16
CA VAL A 614 -8.36 13.77 16.43
C VAL A 614 -8.44 12.95 15.14
N ALA A 615 -7.37 12.88 14.36
CA ALA A 615 -7.31 12.07 13.13
C ALA A 615 -7.58 10.58 13.43
N THR A 616 -6.96 10.05 14.48
CA THR A 616 -7.15 8.66 14.95
C THR A 616 -8.61 8.40 15.33
N LEU A 617 -9.25 9.30 16.07
CA LEU A 617 -10.66 9.15 16.44
C LEU A 617 -11.58 9.20 15.21
N LEU A 618 -11.40 10.17 14.32
CA LEU A 618 -12.22 10.33 13.12
C LEU A 618 -12.10 9.13 12.16
N ALA A 619 -10.90 8.56 12.06
CA ALA A 619 -10.66 7.40 11.20
C ALA A 619 -11.15 6.09 11.82
N PHE A 620 -10.89 5.86 13.11
CA PHE A 620 -11.11 4.55 13.72
C PHE A 620 -12.47 4.37 14.41
N ILE A 621 -13.21 5.44 14.75
CA ILE A 621 -14.58 5.32 15.25
C ILE A 621 -15.52 4.62 14.23
N PRO A 622 -15.60 5.05 12.95
CA PRO A 622 -16.49 4.38 11.99
C PRO A 622 -16.04 2.92 11.75
N ILE A 623 -14.73 2.65 11.75
CA ILE A 623 -14.19 1.30 11.63
C ILE A 623 -14.59 0.44 12.83
N TYR A 624 -14.47 0.96 14.05
CA TYR A 624 -14.87 0.28 15.28
C TYR A 624 -16.36 -0.11 15.23
N LEU A 625 -17.23 0.86 14.93
CA LEU A 625 -18.68 0.64 14.87
C LEU A 625 -19.06 -0.37 13.77
N ALA A 626 -18.44 -0.27 12.59
CA ALA A 626 -18.61 -1.24 11.51
C ALA A 626 -18.21 -2.66 11.94
N ASN A 627 -17.12 -2.79 12.71
CA ASN A 627 -16.65 -4.09 13.20
C ASN A 627 -17.46 -4.64 14.38
N VAL A 628 -18.12 -3.80 15.17
CA VAL A 628 -19.16 -4.24 16.12
C VAL A 628 -20.35 -4.83 15.36
N ALA A 629 -20.83 -4.15 14.31
CA ALA A 629 -21.93 -4.67 13.47
C ALA A 629 -21.52 -5.99 12.78
N PHE A 630 -20.30 -6.05 12.24
CA PHE A 630 -19.75 -7.25 11.61
C PHE A 630 -19.68 -8.40 12.61
N SER A 631 -19.10 -8.17 13.79
CA SER A 631 -18.94 -9.19 14.84
C SER A 631 -20.28 -9.78 15.27
N LYS A 632 -21.32 -8.96 15.41
CA LYS A 632 -22.68 -9.46 15.70
C LYS A 632 -23.22 -10.38 14.60
N ARG A 633 -23.10 -9.96 13.34
CA ARG A 633 -23.61 -10.73 12.20
C ARG A 633 -22.81 -11.99 11.94
N PHE A 634 -21.48 -11.90 12.10
CA PHE A 634 -20.56 -13.01 11.96
C PHE A 634 -20.71 -14.03 13.09
N GLY A 635 -20.86 -13.58 14.34
CA GLY A 635 -21.12 -14.44 15.50
C GLY A 635 -22.42 -15.24 15.37
N ALA A 636 -23.43 -14.67 14.72
CA ALA A 636 -24.71 -15.33 14.44
C ALA A 636 -24.71 -16.24 13.19
N SER A 637 -23.59 -16.34 12.46
CA SER A 637 -23.51 -17.12 11.22
C SER A 637 -23.42 -18.63 11.49
N GLU A 638 -24.16 -19.43 10.72
CA GLU A 638 -24.10 -20.90 10.79
C GLU A 638 -22.90 -21.47 10.02
N ASP A 639 -22.46 -20.78 8.96
CA ASP A 639 -21.28 -21.12 8.16
C ASP A 639 -20.28 -19.95 8.16
N SER A 640 -19.43 -19.90 9.18
CA SER A 640 -18.39 -18.88 9.35
C SER A 640 -17.43 -18.80 8.16
N ARG A 641 -17.18 -19.92 7.47
CA ARG A 641 -16.27 -19.96 6.31
C ARG A 641 -16.86 -19.26 5.09
N SER A 642 -18.14 -19.50 4.81
CA SER A 642 -18.84 -18.80 3.72
C SER A 642 -19.06 -17.33 4.02
N ALA A 643 -19.41 -17.01 5.27
CA ALA A 643 -19.61 -15.63 5.72
C ALA A 643 -18.33 -14.80 5.56
N PHE A 644 -17.18 -15.33 6.03
CA PHE A 644 -15.90 -14.65 5.91
C PHE A 644 -15.42 -14.55 4.46
N GLY A 645 -15.53 -15.64 3.70
CA GLY A 645 -15.14 -15.64 2.28
C GLY A 645 -15.92 -14.61 1.46
N LEU A 646 -17.23 -14.46 1.71
CA LEU A 646 -18.05 -13.47 1.01
C LEU A 646 -17.73 -12.03 1.42
N ASN A 647 -17.38 -11.80 2.70
CA ASN A 647 -16.90 -10.50 3.16
C ASN A 647 -15.63 -10.06 2.40
N LEU A 648 -14.67 -10.98 2.21
CA LEU A 648 -13.44 -10.69 1.45
C LEU A 648 -13.70 -10.43 -0.04
N LEU A 649 -14.67 -11.12 -0.65
CA LEU A 649 -15.09 -10.80 -2.02
C LEU A 649 -15.74 -9.42 -2.13
N GLY A 650 -16.45 -9.03 -1.08
CA GLY A 650 -16.94 -7.68 -0.88
C GLY A 650 -15.81 -6.66 -0.86
N ALA A 651 -14.78 -6.91 -0.04
CA ALA A 651 -13.59 -6.07 0.02
C ALA A 651 -12.96 -5.92 -1.36
N MET A 652 -12.79 -7.01 -2.13
CA MET A 652 -12.28 -6.93 -3.50
C MET A 652 -13.13 -6.01 -4.41
N LEU A 653 -14.46 -6.05 -4.31
CA LEU A 653 -15.32 -5.08 -5.03
C LEU A 653 -15.05 -3.64 -4.56
N GLY A 654 -14.93 -3.42 -3.24
CA GLY A 654 -14.56 -2.12 -2.68
C GLY A 654 -13.25 -1.58 -3.27
N GLY A 655 -12.24 -2.43 -3.43
CA GLY A 655 -10.94 -2.05 -3.97
C GLY A 655 -11.00 -1.73 -5.47
N CYS A 656 -11.91 -2.36 -6.21
CA CYS A 656 -12.22 -1.94 -7.58
C CYS A 656 -12.96 -0.59 -7.62
N MET A 657 -13.87 -0.36 -6.67
CA MET A 657 -14.67 0.87 -6.57
C MET A 657 -13.84 2.08 -6.12
N GLU A 658 -12.67 1.85 -5.54
CA GLU A 658 -11.74 2.90 -5.14
C GLU A 658 -11.40 3.85 -6.29
N TYR A 659 -11.26 3.33 -7.53
CA TYR A 659 -10.94 4.11 -8.73
C TYR A 659 -11.94 5.24 -9.02
N LEU A 660 -13.13 5.20 -8.40
CA LEU A 660 -14.07 6.32 -8.44
C LEU A 660 -13.51 7.59 -7.78
N ALA A 661 -12.51 7.48 -6.89
CA ALA A 661 -11.78 8.61 -6.34
C ALA A 661 -11.19 9.52 -7.42
N LEU A 662 -10.75 8.95 -8.56
CA LEU A 662 -10.25 9.73 -9.71
C LEU A 662 -11.30 10.72 -10.24
N LEU A 663 -12.58 10.34 -10.15
CA LEU A 663 -13.70 11.15 -10.64
C LEU A 663 -14.24 12.09 -9.56
N THR A 664 -14.36 11.59 -8.33
CA THR A 664 -15.10 12.28 -7.27
C THR A 664 -14.23 12.90 -6.18
N GLY A 665 -12.99 12.47 -6.03
CA GLY A 665 -12.12 12.75 -4.88
C GLY A 665 -12.34 11.80 -3.69
N TYR A 666 -11.39 11.78 -2.76
CA TYR A 666 -11.39 10.89 -1.60
C TYR A 666 -12.51 11.19 -0.61
N ARG A 667 -12.87 12.46 -0.44
CA ARG A 667 -13.99 12.88 0.42
C ARG A 667 -15.30 12.23 0.00
N ASN A 668 -15.57 12.19 -1.30
CA ASN A 668 -16.82 11.64 -1.83
C ASN A 668 -16.87 10.11 -1.79
N LEU A 669 -15.75 9.41 -1.59
CA LEU A 669 -15.78 7.98 -1.29
C LEU A 669 -16.59 7.67 -0.01
N LEU A 670 -16.64 8.59 0.97
CA LEU A 670 -17.45 8.38 2.17
C LEU A 670 -18.95 8.28 1.87
N ILE A 671 -19.44 8.95 0.83
CA ILE A 671 -20.84 8.83 0.38
C ILE A 671 -21.09 7.41 -0.14
N LEU A 672 -20.14 6.88 -0.91
CA LEU A 672 -20.19 5.51 -1.42
C LEU A 672 -20.12 4.48 -0.29
N VAL A 673 -19.23 4.69 0.68
CA VAL A 673 -19.14 3.88 1.91
C VAL A 673 -20.47 3.88 2.66
N ALA A 674 -21.10 5.05 2.83
CA ALA A 674 -22.40 5.17 3.48
C ALA A 674 -23.50 4.42 2.72
N ALA A 675 -23.53 4.52 1.39
CA ALA A 675 -24.46 3.77 0.54
C ALA A 675 -24.27 2.25 0.65
N LEU A 676 -23.03 1.77 0.70
CA LEU A 676 -22.72 0.35 0.87
C LEU A 676 -23.15 -0.16 2.27
N TYR A 677 -22.90 0.61 3.34
CA TYR A 677 -23.40 0.24 4.67
C TYR A 677 -24.92 0.29 4.76
N LEU A 678 -25.59 1.21 4.05
CA LEU A 678 -27.05 1.21 3.94
C LEU A 678 -27.55 -0.05 3.23
N CYS A 679 -26.93 -0.45 2.12
CA CYS A 679 -27.23 -1.73 1.46
C CYS A 679 -27.04 -2.92 2.40
N ALA A 680 -25.95 -2.94 3.17
CA ALA A 680 -25.70 -3.98 4.18
C ALA A 680 -26.82 -4.02 5.24
N PHE A 681 -27.26 -2.86 5.73
CA PHE A 681 -28.35 -2.76 6.70
C PHE A 681 -29.68 -3.28 6.13
N LEU A 682 -30.04 -2.88 4.90
CA LEU A 682 -31.30 -3.28 4.26
C LEU A 682 -31.35 -4.78 3.93
N LEU A 683 -30.19 -5.38 3.64
CA LEU A 683 -30.06 -6.81 3.33
C LEU A 683 -29.85 -7.68 4.58
N ALA A 684 -29.65 -7.07 5.75
CA ALA A 684 -29.51 -7.81 6.99
C ALA A 684 -30.81 -8.60 7.31
N PRO A 685 -30.72 -9.89 7.64
CA PRO A 685 -31.90 -10.72 7.91
C PRO A 685 -32.65 -10.24 9.15
N ARG A 686 -33.96 -9.97 8.99
CA ARG A 686 -34.84 -9.38 10.02
C ARG A 686 -34.95 -10.17 11.33
N LYS A 687 -34.67 -11.49 11.31
CA LYS A 687 -34.68 -12.33 12.53
C LYS A 687 -33.58 -11.97 13.55
N GLY A 688 -32.56 -11.19 13.16
CA GLY A 688 -31.52 -10.70 14.07
C GLY A 688 -31.67 -9.23 14.49
N LEU A 689 -32.74 -8.53 14.07
CA LEU A 689 -32.96 -7.11 14.39
C LEU A 689 -33.73 -6.90 15.71
N VAL A 690 -34.30 -7.96 16.30
CA VAL A 690 -35.32 -7.86 17.37
C VAL A 690 -35.02 -8.68 18.64
N THR A 691 -33.96 -9.49 18.68
CA THR A 691 -33.65 -10.27 19.91
C THR A 691 -32.88 -9.45 20.95
N ILE A 692 -33.67 -8.94 21.90
CA ILE A 692 -33.46 -8.48 23.30
C ILE A 692 -32.04 -8.54 23.84
#